data_AF-A0A4U1JBA0-F1
#
_entry.id   AF-A0A4U1JBA0-F1
#
_cell.length_a   1.000
_cell.length_b   1.000
_cell.length_c   1.000
_cell.angle_alpha   90.00
_cell.angle_beta   90.00
_cell.angle_gamma   90.00
#
_symmetry.space_group_name_H-M   'P 1'
#
loop_
_entity.id
_entity.type
_entity.pdbx_description
1 polymer ?
#
loop_
_entity_poly.entity_id
_entity_poly.type
_entity_poly.pdbx_seq_one_letter_code
_entity_poly.pdbx_strand_id
1 'polypeptide(L)'
;MFRSLLLALSFSLAGCTDALRGSPLSEVPKPVGVIARATSAEPGGLRVLANGRSQQYGTEGAWLATNEDELRSLWRAVHAKGPLPRVDFETHVVLGAAYEGGACEPEIDAVEVDAAGTLRLSRKYFGGACILIAMGIAQVIAVPRRILLPRFVYLADPPHAAYAFELPAAKPKASAPSRTPPPMASLERPSLPAPLGVVALPPRGHLALRTLDNERAVWVVVQRSGAISVLSADKPAYDDMPWLRQKVRWLSGIGRFDSEHDAAGRSVHGHAPLEAHLFARLSDGRIAIGEPAPLAPGPIEPRTEAPKLEGPSEPYTGLPLLPIDELPEGRLSLVDSALVFGASGPVRLCTPPTHHKLSDRFRGCPNNAPAVVGSPSMERAGVTALLAPVLVRQRQGAIDLAILVSDGVAGYSAEGGVPRPAPRGPSRARGALTLGAAARGNTSGAHDGFSLNCVIAEGSPDETWTFTAPHAGLYALQLDSEYDGALALYQPGGGLLTCNDDRAGYYSSSIVHVSLARGAQVQVVVDGFGGDAGAYTLRVQEEAPLVNGGILEIGREVAGDTSKSTDDSAVCAAYGNDDEWLLEIKEAGDYLFRVETSGWTPVLYILVEDETDTHACVVERTPRRPLIKEQDLMARKYKIIVDGHREKDAGPYRLRVERKKP
;
A
#
# COMPACT_ATOMS: atom_id res chain seq x y z
N MET A 1 80.34 -42.69 1.72
CA MET A 1 79.13 -43.46 1.42
C MET A 1 77.95 -42.79 2.10
N PHE A 2 77.25 -41.89 1.42
CA PHE A 2 76.00 -41.29 1.91
C PHE A 2 74.94 -41.52 0.81
N ARG A 3 73.90 -42.28 1.14
CA ARG A 3 72.72 -42.48 0.28
C ARG A 3 71.72 -41.36 0.58
N SER A 4 71.44 -40.53 -0.41
CA SER A 4 70.33 -39.60 -0.41
C SER A 4 69.02 -40.35 -0.69
N LEU A 5 68.06 -40.28 0.22
CA LEU A 5 66.69 -40.73 0.03
C LEU A 5 65.85 -39.49 -0.35
N LEU A 6 65.30 -39.46 -1.57
CA LEU A 6 64.23 -38.53 -1.93
C LEU A 6 62.94 -38.98 -1.23
N LEU A 7 62.40 -38.15 -0.34
CA LEU A 7 61.01 -38.26 0.10
C LEU A 7 60.16 -37.30 -0.74
N ALA A 8 59.32 -37.85 -1.60
CA ALA A 8 58.24 -37.09 -2.24
C ALA A 8 57.17 -36.79 -1.19
N LEU A 9 57.01 -35.52 -0.83
CA LEU A 9 55.87 -35.05 -0.04
C LEU A 9 54.64 -34.98 -0.96
N SER A 10 53.77 -35.98 -0.88
CA SER A 10 52.42 -35.92 -1.46
C SER A 10 51.56 -35.00 -0.60
N PHE A 11 51.42 -33.73 -1.01
CA PHE A 11 50.39 -32.85 -0.46
C PHE A 11 49.02 -33.41 -0.85
N SER A 12 48.31 -34.02 0.10
CA SER A 12 46.88 -34.30 -0.03
C SER A 12 46.12 -32.98 0.11
N LEU A 13 45.85 -32.32 -1.02
CA LEU A 13 44.82 -31.29 -1.12
C LEU A 13 43.49 -31.96 -0.77
N ALA A 14 42.96 -31.67 0.43
CA ALA A 14 41.55 -31.86 0.71
C ALA A 14 40.78 -30.94 -0.25
N GLY A 15 40.43 -31.46 -1.43
CA GLY A 15 39.69 -30.72 -2.43
C GLY A 15 38.31 -30.38 -1.87
N CYS A 16 38.02 -29.09 -1.70
CA CYS A 16 36.65 -28.63 -1.56
C CYS A 16 35.89 -29.06 -2.82
N THR A 17 35.00 -30.04 -2.72
CA THR A 17 34.11 -30.41 -3.83
C THR A 17 33.05 -29.34 -3.97
N ASP A 18 33.09 -28.58 -5.07
CA ASP A 18 32.08 -27.58 -5.38
C ASP A 18 30.75 -28.22 -5.81
N ALA A 19 29.65 -27.49 -5.60
CA ALA A 19 28.34 -27.90 -6.07
C ALA A 19 28.33 -28.06 -7.60
N LEU A 20 27.61 -29.08 -8.08
CA LEU A 20 27.52 -29.36 -9.51
C LEU A 20 26.61 -28.32 -10.16
N ARG A 21 27.15 -27.43 -10.99
CA ARG A 21 26.34 -26.44 -11.72
C ARG A 21 25.62 -27.12 -12.89
N GLY A 22 24.33 -26.85 -13.03
CA GLY A 22 23.52 -27.36 -14.12
C GLY A 22 23.87 -26.72 -15.46
N SER A 23 23.73 -27.47 -16.54
CA SER A 23 23.95 -26.95 -17.91
C SER A 23 22.67 -26.26 -18.39
N PRO A 24 22.70 -24.94 -18.69
CA PRO A 24 21.50 -24.24 -19.15
C PRO A 24 21.05 -24.78 -20.52
N LEU A 25 19.75 -24.91 -20.71
CA LEU A 25 19.14 -25.25 -21.99
C LEU A 25 18.64 -23.99 -22.70
N SER A 26 18.75 -23.97 -24.02
CA SER A 26 18.25 -22.87 -24.86
C SER A 26 16.72 -22.86 -24.99
N GLU A 27 16.07 -24.00 -24.76
CA GLU A 27 14.61 -24.15 -24.82
C GLU A 27 14.09 -24.88 -23.58
N VAL A 28 12.94 -24.44 -23.08
CA VAL A 28 12.24 -25.08 -21.96
C VAL A 28 11.47 -26.30 -22.49
N PRO A 29 11.73 -27.52 -21.98
CA PRO A 29 10.98 -28.71 -22.38
C PRO A 29 9.48 -28.55 -22.17
N LYS A 30 8.69 -29.00 -23.15
CA LYS A 30 7.22 -29.05 -23.03
C LYS A 30 6.83 -30.11 -21.99
N PRO A 31 5.82 -29.84 -21.14
CA PRO A 31 5.34 -30.83 -20.19
C PRO A 31 4.88 -32.11 -20.89
N VAL A 32 5.28 -33.26 -20.36
CA VAL A 32 4.78 -34.57 -20.76
C VAL A 32 4.12 -35.25 -19.54
N GLY A 33 3.50 -36.42 -19.69
CA GLY A 33 2.79 -37.07 -18.59
C GLY A 33 3.67 -37.29 -17.35
N VAL A 34 3.14 -36.96 -16.16
CA VAL A 34 3.82 -37.13 -14.87
C VAL A 34 3.99 -38.62 -14.56
N ILE A 35 5.22 -39.05 -14.27
CA ILE A 35 5.55 -40.45 -13.94
C ILE A 35 5.91 -40.65 -12.46
N ALA A 36 6.29 -39.58 -11.77
CA ALA A 36 6.59 -39.62 -10.34
C ALA A 36 6.25 -38.30 -9.66
N ARG A 37 5.85 -38.37 -8.38
CA ARG A 37 5.54 -37.20 -7.54
C ARG A 37 6.03 -37.46 -6.12
N ALA A 38 6.52 -36.43 -5.44
CA ALA A 38 6.77 -36.43 -4.00
C ALA A 38 6.28 -35.12 -3.39
N THR A 39 5.67 -35.18 -2.20
CA THR A 39 5.08 -34.03 -1.53
C THR A 39 5.82 -33.64 -0.25
N SER A 40 5.63 -32.41 0.23
CA SER A 40 6.16 -31.95 1.52
C SER A 40 5.50 -32.63 2.73
N ALA A 41 4.36 -33.30 2.52
CA ALA A 41 3.64 -34.03 3.55
C ALA A 41 4.18 -35.45 3.81
N GLU A 42 4.95 -36.02 2.89
CA GLU A 42 5.45 -37.39 3.01
C GLU A 42 6.68 -37.50 3.93
N PRO A 43 6.74 -38.52 4.83
CA PRO A 43 7.88 -38.79 5.70
C PRO A 43 9.28 -38.85 5.05
N GLY A 44 9.34 -39.20 3.78
CA GLY A 44 10.57 -39.12 2.96
C GLY A 44 10.33 -38.45 1.61
N GLY A 45 9.40 -37.50 1.53
CA GLY A 45 9.10 -36.75 0.31
C GLY A 45 9.96 -35.50 0.16
N LEU A 46 9.40 -34.49 -0.52
CA LEU A 46 10.06 -33.20 -0.76
C LEU A 46 10.38 -32.47 0.56
N ARG A 47 11.54 -31.81 0.64
CA ARG A 47 11.82 -30.80 1.68
C ARG A 47 12.18 -29.47 1.05
N VAL A 48 11.61 -28.39 1.53
CA VAL A 48 11.95 -27.03 1.07
C VAL A 48 12.91 -26.42 2.08
N LEU A 49 14.18 -26.37 1.71
CA LEU A 49 15.28 -25.96 2.56
C LEU A 49 15.44 -24.42 2.64
N ALA A 50 15.12 -23.73 1.55
CA ALA A 50 15.00 -22.28 1.47
C ALA A 50 14.10 -21.91 0.28
N ASN A 51 13.24 -20.91 0.42
CA ASN A 51 12.41 -20.39 -0.67
C ASN A 51 12.06 -18.93 -0.38
N GLY A 52 12.86 -17.99 -0.87
CA GLY A 52 12.62 -16.56 -0.64
C GLY A 52 13.84 -15.69 -0.85
N ARG A 53 13.77 -14.43 -0.39
CA ARG A 53 14.80 -13.40 -0.58
C ARG A 53 16.20 -13.89 -0.20
N SER A 54 17.12 -13.86 -1.17
CA SER A 54 18.54 -14.15 -0.97
C SER A 54 19.24 -12.98 -0.25
N GLN A 55 20.46 -13.21 0.24
CA GLN A 55 21.25 -12.15 0.90
C GLN A 55 21.73 -11.07 -0.07
N GLN A 56 21.93 -11.42 -1.35
CA GLN A 56 22.45 -10.58 -2.42
C GLN A 56 21.89 -11.04 -3.76
N TYR A 57 21.92 -10.17 -4.77
CA TYR A 57 21.69 -10.60 -6.16
C TYR A 57 22.78 -11.60 -6.56
N GLY A 58 22.37 -12.84 -6.79
CA GLY A 58 23.26 -13.91 -7.22
C GLY A 58 23.39 -13.97 -8.73
N THR A 59 24.41 -14.67 -9.23
CA THR A 59 24.42 -15.08 -10.64
C THR A 59 23.29 -16.08 -10.87
N GLU A 60 22.42 -15.82 -11.85
CA GLU A 60 21.37 -16.77 -12.21
C GLU A 60 21.95 -18.16 -12.55
N GLY A 61 21.29 -19.19 -12.06
CA GLY A 61 21.76 -20.56 -12.21
C GLY A 61 21.03 -21.56 -11.35
N ALA A 62 21.30 -22.84 -11.62
CA ALA A 62 20.93 -23.94 -10.75
C ALA A 62 22.13 -24.85 -10.43
N TRP A 63 22.08 -25.46 -9.25
CA TRP A 63 23.11 -26.34 -8.71
C TRP A 63 22.50 -27.60 -8.10
N LEU A 64 23.29 -28.67 -8.09
CA LEU A 64 22.98 -29.95 -7.47
C LEU A 64 24.04 -30.25 -6.39
N ALA A 65 23.58 -30.69 -5.23
CA ALA A 65 24.42 -31.21 -4.15
C ALA A 65 24.00 -32.62 -3.75
N THR A 66 25.00 -33.47 -3.56
CA THR A 66 24.87 -34.90 -3.23
C THR A 66 25.60 -35.28 -1.94
N ASN A 67 26.22 -34.31 -1.27
CA ASN A 67 26.83 -34.42 0.05
C ASN A 67 26.88 -33.05 0.74
N GLU A 68 27.36 -33.03 1.99
CA GLU A 68 27.35 -31.83 2.84
C GLU A 68 28.29 -30.72 2.35
N ASP A 69 29.44 -31.06 1.77
CA ASP A 69 30.40 -30.07 1.23
C ASP A 69 29.83 -29.39 -0.02
N GLU A 70 29.25 -30.17 -0.93
CA GLU A 70 28.52 -29.66 -2.08
C GLU A 70 27.32 -28.79 -1.65
N LEU A 71 26.59 -29.18 -0.60
CA LEU A 71 25.48 -28.39 -0.07
C LEU A 71 25.95 -27.05 0.49
N ARG A 72 27.09 -27.02 1.18
CA ARG A 72 27.70 -25.77 1.67
C ARG A 72 28.15 -24.86 0.52
N SER A 73 28.64 -25.44 -0.58
CA SER A 73 28.98 -24.69 -1.80
C SER A 73 27.71 -24.14 -2.46
N LEU A 74 26.68 -24.98 -2.63
CA LEU A 74 25.37 -24.60 -3.19
C LEU A 74 24.70 -23.48 -2.39
N TRP A 75 24.67 -23.60 -1.06
CA TRP A 75 24.04 -22.62 -0.16
C TRP A 75 24.65 -21.22 -0.31
N ARG A 76 25.98 -21.16 -0.49
CA ARG A 76 26.70 -19.91 -0.79
C ARG A 76 26.41 -19.40 -2.19
N ALA A 77 26.38 -20.28 -3.19
CA ALA A 77 26.15 -19.91 -4.59
C ALA A 77 24.77 -19.26 -4.81
N VAL A 78 23.75 -19.75 -4.10
CA VAL A 78 22.39 -19.17 -4.17
C VAL A 78 22.17 -18.03 -3.17
N HIS A 79 23.15 -17.71 -2.34
CA HIS A 79 23.04 -16.73 -1.25
C HIS A 79 21.84 -16.99 -0.32
N ALA A 80 21.59 -18.27 0.01
CA ALA A 80 20.51 -18.67 0.91
C ALA A 80 20.76 -18.14 2.33
N LYS A 81 19.68 -17.69 2.98
CA LYS A 81 19.72 -17.15 4.35
C LYS A 81 19.67 -18.26 5.39
N GLY A 82 20.23 -17.97 6.57
CA GLY A 82 20.14 -18.85 7.72
C GLY A 82 21.20 -19.96 7.75
N PRO A 83 21.15 -20.82 8.78
CA PRO A 83 22.12 -21.90 8.95
C PRO A 83 21.93 -23.01 7.93
N LEU A 84 23.03 -23.69 7.59
CA LEU A 84 23.01 -24.83 6.68
C LEU A 84 22.15 -25.97 7.27
N PRO A 85 21.09 -26.42 6.58
CA PRO A 85 20.23 -27.49 7.07
C PRO A 85 20.91 -28.86 6.93
N ARG A 86 20.51 -29.80 7.78
CA ARG A 86 20.94 -31.21 7.67
C ARG A 86 20.08 -31.92 6.62
N VAL A 87 20.73 -32.70 5.75
CA VAL A 87 20.06 -33.50 4.72
C VAL A 87 20.65 -34.92 4.75
N ASP A 88 19.77 -35.92 4.65
CA ASP A 88 20.18 -37.30 4.42
C ASP A 88 20.41 -37.53 2.92
N PHE A 89 21.68 -37.48 2.51
CA PHE A 89 22.08 -37.66 1.11
C PHE A 89 22.00 -39.10 0.60
N GLU A 90 21.75 -40.08 1.48
CA GLU A 90 21.46 -41.45 1.03
C GLU A 90 20.11 -41.50 0.32
N THR A 91 19.12 -40.77 0.86
CA THR A 91 17.74 -40.79 0.38
C THR A 91 17.38 -39.58 -0.50
N HIS A 92 18.09 -38.47 -0.36
CA HIS A 92 17.80 -37.22 -1.07
C HIS A 92 19.03 -36.66 -1.82
N VAL A 93 18.75 -35.78 -2.77
CA VAL A 93 19.71 -34.81 -3.29
C VAL A 93 19.15 -33.41 -3.12
N VAL A 94 20.02 -32.40 -3.11
CA VAL A 94 19.59 -31.01 -2.98
C VAL A 94 19.74 -30.29 -4.31
N LEU A 95 18.67 -29.65 -4.75
CA LEU A 95 18.67 -28.72 -5.88
C LEU A 95 18.57 -27.30 -5.36
N GLY A 96 19.37 -26.41 -5.93
CA GLY A 96 19.39 -24.98 -5.62
C GLY A 96 19.22 -24.18 -6.89
N ALA A 97 18.46 -23.09 -6.86
CA ALA A 97 18.38 -22.11 -7.92
C ALA A 97 18.48 -20.69 -7.34
N ALA A 98 19.12 -19.82 -8.09
CA ALA A 98 19.17 -18.38 -7.85
C ALA A 98 18.61 -17.66 -9.07
N TYR A 99 17.68 -16.73 -8.83
CA TYR A 99 16.97 -16.00 -9.88
C TYR A 99 16.45 -14.65 -9.38
N GLU A 100 16.08 -13.77 -10.29
CA GLU A 100 15.33 -12.57 -9.95
C GLU A 100 13.82 -12.86 -9.87
N GLY A 101 13.21 -12.53 -8.73
CA GLY A 101 11.79 -12.81 -8.46
C GLY A 101 11.12 -11.70 -7.64
N GLY A 102 9.87 -11.94 -7.24
CA GLY A 102 9.05 -10.99 -6.47
C GLY A 102 9.15 -11.18 -4.96
N ALA A 103 8.53 -10.28 -4.19
CA ALA A 103 8.62 -10.29 -2.72
C ALA A 103 7.89 -11.46 -2.03
N CYS A 104 7.01 -12.16 -2.72
CA CYS A 104 6.16 -13.22 -2.15
C CYS A 104 6.33 -14.50 -2.97
N GLU A 105 7.04 -15.48 -2.42
CA GLU A 105 7.18 -16.80 -3.03
C GLU A 105 5.98 -17.68 -2.67
N PRO A 106 5.35 -18.40 -3.61
CA PRO A 106 4.31 -19.35 -3.27
C PRO A 106 4.88 -20.57 -2.53
N GLU A 107 4.02 -21.29 -1.81
CA GLU A 107 4.42 -22.57 -1.19
C GLU A 107 4.76 -23.56 -2.29
N ILE A 108 5.95 -24.13 -2.23
CA ILE A 108 6.29 -25.37 -2.93
C ILE A 108 5.76 -26.56 -2.12
N ASP A 109 4.71 -27.23 -2.60
CA ASP A 109 4.07 -28.35 -1.88
C ASP A 109 4.40 -29.73 -2.47
N ALA A 110 4.82 -29.77 -3.74
CA ALA A 110 5.23 -31.01 -4.39
C ALA A 110 6.28 -30.79 -5.47
N VAL A 111 6.94 -31.89 -5.82
CA VAL A 111 7.80 -32.01 -6.98
C VAL A 111 7.27 -33.13 -7.87
N GLU A 112 7.19 -32.87 -9.16
CA GLU A 112 6.70 -33.78 -10.19
C GLU A 112 7.78 -34.01 -11.22
N VAL A 113 7.96 -35.27 -11.64
CA VAL A 113 8.87 -35.65 -12.70
C VAL A 113 8.06 -36.25 -13.84
N ASP A 114 8.19 -35.67 -15.02
CA ASP A 114 7.52 -36.16 -16.22
C ASP A 114 8.30 -37.26 -16.96
N ALA A 115 7.65 -37.87 -17.94
CA ALA A 115 8.22 -38.94 -18.76
C ALA A 115 9.50 -38.55 -19.52
N ALA A 116 9.76 -37.25 -19.71
CA ALA A 116 11.00 -36.74 -20.30
C ALA A 116 12.11 -36.50 -19.26
N GLY A 117 11.84 -36.74 -17.97
CA GLY A 117 12.76 -36.46 -16.88
C GLY A 117 12.79 -34.98 -16.48
N THR A 118 11.75 -34.21 -16.82
CA THR A 118 11.65 -32.80 -16.41
C THR A 118 11.04 -32.73 -15.01
N LEU A 119 11.77 -32.12 -14.09
CA LEU A 119 11.38 -31.84 -12.73
C LEU A 119 10.68 -30.47 -12.65
N ARG A 120 9.45 -30.47 -12.15
CA ARG A 120 8.61 -29.28 -11.95
C ARG A 120 8.17 -29.18 -10.50
N LEU A 121 8.07 -27.95 -10.02
CA LEU A 121 7.55 -27.64 -8.70
C LEU A 121 6.06 -27.32 -8.78
N SER A 122 5.28 -28.01 -7.94
CA SER A 122 3.89 -27.65 -7.69
C SER A 122 3.85 -26.57 -6.62
N ARG A 123 3.02 -25.54 -6.85
CA ARG A 123 2.99 -24.31 -6.05
C ARG A 123 1.58 -23.95 -5.61
N LYS A 124 1.44 -23.42 -4.40
CA LYS A 124 0.20 -22.86 -3.87
C LYS A 124 0.39 -21.39 -3.49
N TYR A 125 -0.47 -20.53 -4.02
CA TYR A 125 -0.48 -19.11 -3.73
C TYR A 125 -1.46 -18.82 -2.58
N PHE A 126 -1.03 -18.02 -1.60
CA PHE A 126 -1.87 -17.54 -0.51
C PHE A 126 -2.03 -16.04 -0.69
N GLY A 127 -3.28 -15.57 -0.67
CA GLY A 127 -3.71 -14.27 -1.20
C GLY A 127 -3.23 -13.03 -0.44
N GLY A 128 -1.93 -12.76 -0.44
CA GLY A 128 -1.37 -11.43 -0.22
C GLY A 128 -1.01 -10.78 -1.56
N ALA A 129 -1.08 -9.45 -1.64
CA ALA A 129 -0.62 -8.73 -2.83
C ALA A 129 0.90 -8.92 -2.98
N CYS A 130 1.34 -9.60 -4.05
CA CYS A 130 2.75 -9.73 -4.38
C CYS A 130 3.29 -8.40 -4.89
N ILE A 131 4.23 -7.79 -4.18
CA ILE A 131 4.96 -6.63 -4.71
C ILE A 131 6.00 -7.14 -5.72
N LEU A 132 5.86 -6.73 -6.99
CA LEU A 132 6.78 -7.02 -8.10
C LEU A 132 8.04 -6.14 -8.05
N ILE A 133 8.66 -5.99 -6.88
CA ILE A 133 10.03 -5.45 -6.84
C ILE A 133 10.94 -6.65 -7.10
N ALA A 134 11.66 -6.60 -8.23
CA ALA A 134 12.68 -7.58 -8.55
C ALA A 134 13.71 -7.65 -7.40
N MET A 135 13.87 -8.83 -6.82
CA MET A 135 14.88 -9.12 -5.80
C MET A 135 15.50 -10.48 -6.08
N GLY A 136 16.73 -10.69 -5.61
CA GLY A 136 17.35 -12.01 -5.65
C GLY A 136 16.56 -13.01 -4.79
N ILE A 137 16.28 -14.18 -5.36
CA ILE A 137 15.60 -15.30 -4.70
C ILE A 137 16.55 -16.49 -4.63
N ALA A 138 16.58 -17.13 -3.47
CA ALA A 138 17.23 -18.41 -3.24
C ALA A 138 16.15 -19.49 -3.08
N GLN A 139 16.12 -20.45 -4.00
CA GLN A 139 15.25 -21.62 -3.92
C GLN A 139 16.10 -22.86 -3.74
N VAL A 140 15.96 -23.55 -2.62
CA VAL A 140 16.72 -24.76 -2.28
C VAL A 140 15.76 -25.84 -1.80
N ILE A 141 15.78 -26.98 -2.45
CA ILE A 141 14.90 -28.12 -2.17
C ILE A 141 15.69 -29.43 -2.04
N ALA A 142 15.32 -30.29 -1.10
CA ALA A 142 15.79 -31.67 -1.06
C ALA A 142 14.75 -32.58 -1.72
N VAL A 143 15.17 -33.24 -2.78
CA VAL A 143 14.33 -34.10 -3.62
C VAL A 143 14.70 -35.56 -3.37
N PRO A 144 13.73 -36.47 -3.18
CA PRO A 144 14.03 -37.88 -3.01
C PRO A 144 14.69 -38.48 -4.26
N ARG A 145 15.80 -39.23 -4.08
CA ARG A 145 16.50 -39.88 -5.20
C ARG A 145 15.60 -40.82 -5.99
N ARG A 146 14.65 -41.47 -5.31
CA ARG A 146 13.73 -42.47 -5.90
C ARG A 146 12.84 -41.94 -7.04
N ILE A 147 12.63 -40.63 -7.12
CA ILE A 147 11.77 -40.03 -8.16
C ILE A 147 12.56 -39.44 -9.32
N LEU A 148 13.90 -39.37 -9.20
CA LEU A 148 14.77 -38.78 -10.22
C LEU A 148 15.28 -39.83 -11.19
N LEU A 149 15.33 -39.46 -12.47
CA LEU A 149 16.04 -40.23 -13.50
C LEU A 149 17.56 -39.93 -13.43
N PRO A 150 18.43 -40.82 -13.95
CA PRO A 150 19.87 -40.58 -14.00
C PRO A 150 20.28 -39.29 -14.73
N ARG A 151 19.47 -38.87 -15.70
CA ARG A 151 19.53 -37.56 -16.34
C ARG A 151 18.17 -36.91 -16.20
N PHE A 152 18.15 -35.66 -15.74
CA PHE A 152 16.92 -34.91 -15.54
C PHE A 152 17.13 -33.44 -15.84
N VAL A 153 16.04 -32.74 -16.10
CA VAL A 153 16.02 -31.28 -16.30
C VAL A 153 15.31 -30.65 -15.12
N TYR A 154 15.93 -29.67 -14.47
CA TYR A 154 15.29 -28.87 -13.43
C TYR A 154 14.83 -27.54 -14.03
N LEU A 155 13.54 -27.24 -13.87
CA LEU A 155 12.98 -25.93 -14.25
C LEU A 155 13.02 -25.00 -13.05
N ALA A 156 13.97 -24.06 -13.07
CA ALA A 156 14.07 -22.99 -12.10
C ALA A 156 13.12 -21.84 -12.49
N ASP A 157 12.63 -21.12 -11.50
CA ASP A 157 11.68 -20.01 -11.68
C ASP A 157 12.42 -18.65 -11.81
N PRO A 158 11.81 -17.55 -12.30
CA PRO A 158 10.60 -17.50 -13.13
C PRO A 158 10.76 -18.44 -14.35
N PRO A 159 9.69 -18.90 -15.02
CA PRO A 159 9.65 -20.14 -15.82
C PRO A 159 10.46 -20.17 -17.15
N HIS A 160 11.57 -19.44 -17.23
CA HIS A 160 12.38 -19.24 -18.43
C HIS A 160 13.73 -19.95 -18.40
N ALA A 161 14.12 -20.57 -17.28
CA ALA A 161 15.41 -21.23 -17.15
C ALA A 161 15.28 -22.74 -16.88
N ALA A 162 15.91 -23.54 -17.74
CA ALA A 162 15.96 -24.99 -17.62
C ALA A 162 17.41 -25.44 -17.53
N TYR A 163 17.72 -26.32 -16.57
CA TYR A 163 19.07 -26.78 -16.32
C TYR A 163 19.14 -28.30 -16.35
N ALA A 164 19.99 -28.85 -17.22
CA ALA A 164 20.24 -30.28 -17.29
C ALA A 164 21.27 -30.71 -16.24
N PHE A 165 20.99 -31.84 -15.60
CA PHE A 165 21.84 -32.47 -14.60
C PHE A 165 22.05 -33.96 -14.90
N GLU A 166 23.23 -34.46 -14.55
CA GLU A 166 23.50 -35.88 -14.40
C GLU A 166 23.51 -36.20 -12.91
N LEU A 167 22.69 -37.16 -12.48
CA LEU A 167 22.58 -37.57 -11.09
C LEU A 167 23.71 -38.55 -10.75
N PRO A 168 24.66 -38.18 -9.89
CA PRO A 168 25.69 -39.11 -9.43
C PRO A 168 25.06 -40.27 -8.65
N ALA A 169 25.72 -41.43 -8.64
CA ALA A 169 25.39 -42.50 -7.71
C ALA A 169 25.48 -42.01 -6.26
N ALA A 170 24.65 -42.57 -5.37
CA ALA A 170 24.77 -42.28 -3.95
C ALA A 170 26.16 -42.72 -3.46
N LYS A 171 26.94 -41.80 -2.90
CA LYS A 171 28.21 -42.15 -2.25
C LYS A 171 27.88 -42.90 -0.96
N PRO A 172 28.47 -44.07 -0.69
CA PRO A 172 28.27 -44.77 0.58
C PRO A 172 28.77 -43.89 1.73
N LYS A 173 28.01 -43.87 2.83
CA LYS A 173 28.34 -43.06 4.01
C LYS A 173 29.74 -43.45 4.51
N ALA A 174 30.67 -42.49 4.56
CA ALA A 174 31.83 -42.66 5.42
C ALA A 174 31.32 -42.78 6.85
N SER A 175 31.78 -43.79 7.60
CA SER A 175 31.36 -44.07 8.98
C SER A 175 31.84 -42.95 9.92
N ALA A 176 31.21 -41.78 9.85
CA ALA A 176 31.31 -40.75 10.87
C ALA A 176 30.31 -41.10 11.99
N PRO A 177 30.72 -41.01 13.27
CA PRO A 177 29.80 -41.25 14.37
C PRO A 177 28.63 -40.27 14.27
N SER A 178 27.42 -40.82 14.27
CA SER A 178 26.18 -40.07 14.44
C SER A 178 26.27 -39.29 15.75
N ARG A 179 26.67 -38.01 15.70
CA ARG A 179 26.48 -37.12 16.84
C ARG A 179 24.99 -36.84 16.91
N THR A 180 24.32 -37.58 17.78
CA THR A 180 22.99 -37.23 18.28
C THR A 180 23.05 -35.76 18.68
N PRO A 181 22.25 -34.88 18.07
CA PRO A 181 22.23 -33.50 18.50
C PRO A 181 21.87 -33.46 19.99
N PRO A 182 22.41 -32.50 20.76
CA PRO A 182 21.87 -32.27 22.10
C PRO A 182 20.35 -32.09 21.95
N PRO A 183 19.53 -32.77 22.78
CA PRO A 183 18.09 -32.56 22.75
C PRO A 183 17.82 -31.07 22.88
N MET A 184 16.91 -30.54 22.07
CA MET A 184 16.47 -29.16 22.25
C MET A 184 16.05 -29.00 23.72
N ALA A 185 16.57 -27.96 24.37
CA ALA A 185 16.13 -27.64 25.72
C ALA A 185 14.62 -27.51 25.66
N SER A 186 13.91 -28.31 26.48
CA SER A 186 12.45 -28.23 26.56
C SER A 186 12.06 -26.77 26.79
N LEU A 187 10.99 -26.30 26.14
CA LEU A 187 10.42 -24.98 26.46
C LEU A 187 9.61 -25.02 27.75
N GLU A 188 9.28 -26.22 28.24
CA GLU A 188 8.63 -26.43 29.52
C GLU A 188 9.61 -26.15 30.67
N ARG A 189 9.13 -25.42 31.67
CA ARG A 189 9.83 -25.09 32.91
C ARG A 189 9.01 -25.62 34.10
N PRO A 190 9.67 -26.04 35.19
CA PRO A 190 8.95 -26.43 36.41
C PRO A 190 8.09 -25.29 36.97
N SER A 191 8.56 -24.06 36.85
CA SER A 191 7.87 -22.83 37.29
C SER A 191 8.36 -21.63 36.49
N LEU A 192 7.56 -20.57 36.44
CA LEU A 192 7.93 -19.28 35.85
C LEU A 192 7.81 -18.17 36.91
N PRO A 193 8.86 -17.37 37.13
CA PRO A 193 8.85 -16.34 38.19
C PRO A 193 7.95 -15.13 37.85
N ALA A 194 7.81 -14.80 36.58
CA ALA A 194 6.98 -13.70 36.08
C ALA A 194 6.24 -14.16 34.82
N PRO A 195 5.09 -14.85 34.94
CA PRO A 195 4.32 -15.26 33.78
C PRO A 195 3.66 -14.05 33.11
N LEU A 196 3.62 -14.06 31.79
CA LEU A 196 2.89 -13.10 30.95
C LEU A 196 1.37 -13.34 30.94
N GLY A 197 0.94 -14.50 31.43
CA GLY A 197 -0.47 -14.86 31.59
C GLY A 197 -0.67 -16.34 31.90
N VAL A 198 -1.88 -16.69 32.33
CA VAL A 198 -2.30 -18.08 32.56
C VAL A 198 -3.44 -18.41 31.60
N VAL A 199 -3.25 -19.47 30.81
CA VAL A 199 -4.20 -19.86 29.76
C VAL A 199 -4.64 -21.31 29.90
N ALA A 200 -5.87 -21.58 29.43
CA ALA A 200 -6.40 -22.94 29.35
C ALA A 200 -5.80 -23.69 28.16
N LEU A 201 -5.42 -24.95 28.40
CA LEU A 201 -4.98 -25.87 27.36
C LEU A 201 -6.18 -26.34 26.52
N PRO A 202 -6.07 -26.34 25.18
CA PRO A 202 -7.06 -27.01 24.35
C PRO A 202 -6.92 -28.54 24.46
N PRO A 203 -7.91 -29.33 23.98
CA PRO A 203 -7.82 -30.78 24.00
C PRO A 203 -6.64 -31.32 23.15
N ARG A 204 -6.25 -32.57 23.36
CA ARG A 204 -5.23 -33.21 22.51
C ARG A 204 -5.65 -33.19 21.04
N GLY A 205 -4.68 -32.95 20.15
CA GLY A 205 -4.92 -32.76 18.72
C GLY A 205 -5.58 -31.44 18.35
N HIS A 206 -5.61 -30.45 19.25
CA HIS A 206 -6.19 -29.14 18.99
C HIS A 206 -5.16 -28.01 19.08
N LEU A 207 -5.48 -26.93 18.39
CA LEU A 207 -4.78 -25.66 18.41
C LEU A 207 -5.81 -24.58 18.76
N ALA A 208 -5.44 -23.65 19.62
CA ALA A 208 -6.34 -22.59 20.05
C ALA A 208 -5.59 -21.27 20.21
N LEU A 209 -6.27 -20.18 19.85
CA LEU A 209 -5.78 -18.84 20.11
C LEU A 209 -6.08 -18.45 21.56
N ARG A 210 -5.12 -17.83 22.23
CA ARG A 210 -5.25 -17.31 23.60
C ARG A 210 -4.67 -15.91 23.68
N THR A 211 -5.25 -15.08 24.54
CA THR A 211 -4.75 -13.73 24.83
C THR A 211 -4.06 -13.74 26.19
N LEU A 212 -2.88 -13.14 26.25
CA LEU A 212 -2.09 -12.98 27.47
C LEU A 212 -2.53 -11.72 28.24
N ASP A 213 -2.03 -11.54 29.46
CA ASP A 213 -2.40 -10.40 30.32
C ASP A 213 -1.89 -9.07 29.74
N ASN A 214 -0.86 -9.13 28.90
CA ASN A 214 -0.33 -7.98 28.14
C ASN A 214 -1.00 -7.77 26.78
N GLU A 215 -2.14 -8.43 26.54
CA GLU A 215 -2.97 -8.37 25.32
C GLU A 215 -2.34 -8.92 24.05
N ARG A 216 -1.09 -9.43 24.11
CA ARG A 216 -0.52 -10.20 23.00
C ARG A 216 -1.25 -11.54 22.88
N ALA A 217 -1.44 -11.98 21.64
CA ALA A 217 -2.04 -13.27 21.36
C ALA A 217 -0.96 -14.33 21.15
N VAL A 218 -1.26 -15.56 21.59
CA VAL A 218 -0.43 -16.75 21.38
C VAL A 218 -1.28 -17.91 20.87
N TRP A 219 -0.68 -18.74 20.03
CA TRP A 219 -1.21 -20.02 19.62
C TRP A 219 -0.76 -21.10 20.59
N VAL A 220 -1.71 -21.79 21.22
CA VAL A 220 -1.46 -22.93 22.10
C VAL A 220 -1.85 -24.20 21.36
N VAL A 221 -0.90 -25.12 21.20
CA VAL A 221 -1.08 -26.37 20.46
C VAL A 221 -0.81 -27.53 21.38
N VAL A 222 -1.75 -28.46 21.46
CA VAL A 222 -1.56 -29.73 22.17
C VAL A 222 -1.60 -30.84 21.12
N GLN A 223 -0.43 -31.40 20.81
CA GLN A 223 -0.31 -32.48 19.84
C GLN A 223 -1.03 -33.75 20.35
N ARG A 224 -1.33 -34.70 19.45
CA ARG A 224 -1.91 -35.99 19.84
C ARG A 224 -1.01 -36.79 20.79
N SER A 225 0.30 -36.62 20.66
CA SER A 225 1.33 -37.16 21.58
C SER A 225 1.24 -36.60 23.00
N GLY A 226 0.56 -35.46 23.19
CA GLY A 226 0.53 -34.70 24.44
C GLY A 226 1.62 -33.62 24.54
N ALA A 227 2.51 -33.51 23.54
CA ALA A 227 3.47 -32.42 23.47
C ALA A 227 2.76 -31.07 23.29
N ILE A 228 3.30 -30.02 23.93
CA ILE A 228 2.72 -28.68 23.93
C ILE A 228 3.67 -27.71 23.21
N SER A 229 3.10 -26.89 22.33
CA SER A 229 3.78 -25.75 21.72
C SER A 229 3.01 -24.48 22.03
N VAL A 230 3.71 -23.43 22.44
CA VAL A 230 3.15 -22.10 22.64
C VAL A 230 3.90 -21.16 21.72
N LEU A 231 3.21 -20.55 20.76
CA LEU A 231 3.80 -19.78 19.66
C LEU A 231 3.22 -18.36 19.66
N SER A 232 4.05 -17.35 19.36
CA SER A 232 3.57 -15.99 19.15
C SER A 232 2.56 -15.94 18.00
N ALA A 233 1.45 -15.21 18.16
CA ALA A 233 0.49 -14.97 17.07
C ALA A 233 0.88 -13.77 16.19
N ASP A 234 2.15 -13.38 16.24
CA ASP A 234 2.77 -12.34 15.43
C ASP A 234 4.27 -12.64 15.30
N LYS A 235 4.89 -12.22 14.20
CA LYS A 235 6.32 -12.41 13.91
C LYS A 235 6.92 -11.13 13.31
N PRO A 236 8.25 -10.95 13.28
CA PRO A 236 8.87 -9.90 12.49
C PRO A 236 8.33 -9.86 11.05
N ALA A 237 8.04 -8.66 10.54
CA ALA A 237 7.53 -8.45 9.19
C ALA A 237 8.59 -8.88 8.15
N TYR A 238 9.84 -8.48 8.39
CA TYR A 238 11.00 -8.81 7.58
C TYR A 238 12.24 -9.02 8.47
N ASP A 239 13.22 -9.79 7.99
CA ASP A 239 14.47 -10.04 8.73
C ASP A 239 15.23 -8.74 9.05
N ASP A 240 15.15 -7.75 8.16
CA ASP A 240 15.77 -6.42 8.28
C ASP A 240 14.86 -5.38 8.97
N MET A 241 13.65 -5.77 9.36
CA MET A 241 12.69 -4.92 10.08
C MET A 241 12.16 -5.60 11.36
N PRO A 242 13.03 -5.97 12.33
CA PRO A 242 12.61 -6.67 13.54
C PRO A 242 11.70 -5.84 14.46
N TRP A 243 11.71 -4.51 14.31
CA TRP A 243 10.88 -3.56 15.04
C TRP A 243 9.42 -3.53 14.54
N LEU A 244 9.16 -4.03 13.32
CA LEU A 244 7.82 -4.14 12.74
C LEU A 244 7.42 -5.61 12.73
N ARG A 245 6.20 -5.89 13.19
CA ARG A 245 5.68 -7.25 13.25
C ARG A 245 4.47 -7.38 12.35
N GLN A 246 4.15 -8.60 11.98
CA GLN A 246 2.96 -8.98 11.23
C GLN A 246 2.21 -10.04 12.01
N LYS A 247 0.88 -9.97 12.01
CA LYS A 247 0.05 -11.02 12.61
C LYS A 247 0.30 -12.37 11.94
N VAL A 248 0.05 -13.46 12.66
CA VAL A 248 0.15 -14.83 12.16
C VAL A 248 -1.20 -15.51 12.37
N ARG A 249 -1.90 -15.81 11.27
CA ARG A 249 -3.22 -16.50 11.28
C ARG A 249 -3.08 -17.97 10.90
N TRP A 250 -4.04 -18.76 11.37
CA TRP A 250 -4.16 -20.17 11.04
C TRP A 250 -5.01 -20.36 9.78
N LEU A 251 -4.47 -21.05 8.78
CA LEU A 251 -5.17 -21.37 7.53
C LEU A 251 -5.70 -22.80 7.58
N SER A 252 -6.90 -22.98 8.10
CA SER A 252 -7.52 -24.32 8.28
C SER A 252 -7.59 -25.14 6.98
N GLY A 253 -7.81 -24.50 5.82
CA GLY A 253 -7.90 -25.19 4.52
C GLY A 253 -6.60 -25.91 4.12
N ILE A 254 -5.46 -25.46 4.64
CA ILE A 254 -4.13 -26.05 4.40
C ILE A 254 -3.44 -26.46 5.69
N GLY A 255 -4.14 -26.41 6.83
CA GLY A 255 -3.68 -26.86 8.14
C GLY A 255 -2.29 -26.37 8.56
N ARG A 256 -2.03 -25.06 8.41
CA ARG A 256 -0.77 -24.39 8.76
C ARG A 256 -0.97 -22.89 8.97
N PHE A 257 0.04 -22.19 9.44
CA PHE A 257 0.02 -20.73 9.55
C PHE A 257 0.28 -20.06 8.18
N ASP A 258 -0.33 -18.90 7.94
CA ASP A 258 -0.09 -18.08 6.74
C ASP A 258 1.33 -17.53 6.66
N SER A 259 2.02 -17.53 7.79
CA SER A 259 3.43 -17.22 7.91
C SER A 259 4.37 -18.31 7.39
N GLU A 260 3.83 -19.39 6.80
CA GLU A 260 4.58 -20.54 6.27
C GLU A 260 5.18 -21.46 7.33
N HIS A 261 4.41 -21.69 8.41
CA HIS A 261 4.83 -22.55 9.51
C HIS A 261 3.80 -23.63 9.81
N ASP A 262 4.27 -24.82 10.20
CA ASP A 262 3.40 -25.87 10.70
C ASP A 262 2.83 -25.56 12.10
N ALA A 263 1.97 -26.43 12.62
CA ALA A 263 1.36 -26.27 13.93
C ALA A 263 2.36 -26.25 15.12
N ALA A 264 3.60 -26.70 14.91
CA ALA A 264 4.65 -26.62 15.93
C ALA A 264 5.51 -25.36 15.79
N GLY A 265 5.16 -24.45 14.86
CA GLY A 265 5.90 -23.22 14.60
C GLY A 265 7.17 -23.45 13.79
N ARG A 266 7.32 -24.61 13.16
CA ARG A 266 8.48 -24.92 12.32
C ARG A 266 8.23 -24.44 10.91
N SER A 267 9.24 -23.83 10.32
CA SER A 267 9.15 -23.35 8.95
C SER A 267 9.02 -24.50 7.97
N VAL A 268 8.11 -24.35 6.99
CA VAL A 268 7.95 -25.29 5.88
C VAL A 268 8.62 -24.80 4.59
N HIS A 269 9.22 -23.60 4.60
CA HIS A 269 9.89 -22.97 3.45
C HIS A 269 11.33 -22.51 3.74
N GLY A 270 11.93 -22.95 4.85
CA GLY A 270 13.31 -22.61 5.20
C GLY A 270 13.53 -21.25 5.86
N HIS A 271 12.45 -20.53 6.18
CA HIS A 271 12.47 -19.37 7.09
C HIS A 271 12.85 -19.74 8.54
N ALA A 272 13.18 -18.72 9.35
CA ALA A 272 13.33 -18.90 10.79
C ALA A 272 12.01 -19.39 11.41
N PRO A 273 12.04 -20.29 12.40
CA PRO A 273 10.83 -20.78 13.06
C PRO A 273 10.07 -19.64 13.76
N LEU A 274 8.77 -19.85 14.00
CA LEU A 274 7.99 -18.92 14.81
C LEU A 274 8.58 -18.80 16.21
N GLU A 275 8.54 -17.59 16.74
CA GLU A 275 8.89 -17.32 18.12
C GLU A 275 7.99 -18.15 19.04
N ALA A 276 8.61 -18.94 19.91
CA ALA A 276 7.90 -19.75 20.90
C ALA A 276 8.00 -19.11 22.28
N HIS A 277 7.14 -19.54 23.21
CA HIS A 277 7.17 -19.09 24.58
C HIS A 277 7.62 -20.21 25.52
N LEU A 278 8.34 -19.83 26.58
CA LEU A 278 8.49 -20.70 27.75
C LEU A 278 7.11 -20.93 28.38
N PHE A 279 6.91 -22.09 28.98
CA PHE A 279 5.67 -22.36 29.72
C PHE A 279 5.91 -23.25 30.94
N ALA A 280 5.02 -23.19 31.93
CA ALA A 280 5.00 -24.10 33.07
C ALA A 280 3.60 -24.68 33.28
N ARG A 281 3.51 -25.98 33.57
CA ARG A 281 2.23 -26.62 33.91
C ARG A 281 1.81 -26.24 35.32
N LEU A 282 0.58 -25.75 35.44
CA LEU A 282 -0.03 -25.45 36.75
C LEU A 282 -0.99 -26.57 37.18
N SER A 283 -1.67 -27.19 36.21
CA SER A 283 -2.64 -28.28 36.38
C SER A 283 -2.86 -28.97 35.03
N ASP A 284 -3.61 -30.08 34.99
CA ASP A 284 -3.87 -30.85 33.76
C ASP A 284 -4.52 -30.04 32.62
N GLY A 285 -5.18 -28.92 32.93
CA GLY A 285 -5.86 -28.07 31.95
C GLY A 285 -5.33 -26.64 31.82
N ARG A 286 -4.26 -26.26 32.54
CA ARG A 286 -3.77 -24.86 32.53
C ARG A 286 -2.25 -24.76 32.55
N ILE A 287 -1.74 -23.80 31.81
CA ILE A 287 -0.32 -23.45 31.76
C ILE A 287 -0.12 -21.96 32.03
N ALA A 288 1.00 -21.65 32.69
CA ALA A 288 1.54 -20.30 32.74
C ALA A 288 2.44 -20.08 31.52
N ILE A 289 2.32 -18.94 30.86
CA ILE A 289 3.15 -18.55 29.71
C ILE A 289 4.22 -17.56 30.17
N GLY A 290 5.45 -17.77 29.74
CA GLY A 290 6.59 -16.92 30.05
C GLY A 290 7.07 -16.12 28.85
N GLU A 291 8.24 -15.52 28.99
CA GLU A 291 8.88 -14.75 27.92
C GLU A 291 9.14 -15.58 26.65
N PRO A 292 9.24 -14.91 25.49
CA PRO A 292 9.68 -15.52 24.26
C PRO A 292 11.03 -16.23 24.39
N ALA A 293 11.17 -17.36 23.71
CA ALA A 293 12.39 -18.13 23.57
C ALA A 293 12.57 -18.52 22.10
N PRO A 294 13.78 -18.37 21.54
CA PRO A 294 14.03 -18.78 20.16
C PRO A 294 13.89 -20.29 20.02
N LEU A 295 13.15 -20.73 19.00
CA LEU A 295 13.22 -22.12 18.55
C LEU A 295 14.53 -22.30 17.78
N ALA A 296 15.32 -23.30 18.19
CA ALA A 296 16.49 -23.67 17.41
C ALA A 296 16.04 -24.19 16.03
N PRO A 297 16.70 -23.79 14.93
CA PRO A 297 16.42 -24.38 13.63
C PRO A 297 16.70 -25.89 13.68
N GLY A 298 15.67 -26.67 13.40
CA GLY A 298 15.72 -28.13 13.35
C GLY A 298 15.75 -28.67 11.92
N PRO A 299 15.88 -29.99 11.73
CA PRO A 299 15.63 -30.58 10.42
C PRO A 299 14.20 -30.25 9.97
N ILE A 300 14.03 -29.99 8.68
CA ILE A 300 12.70 -29.79 8.11
C ILE A 300 12.00 -31.14 8.13
N GLU A 301 10.99 -31.23 8.99
CA GLU A 301 10.22 -32.44 9.18
C GLU A 301 9.04 -32.51 8.21
N PRO A 302 8.53 -33.72 7.93
CA PRO A 302 7.32 -33.89 7.16
C PRO A 302 6.16 -33.17 7.84
N ARG A 303 5.19 -32.73 7.03
CA ARG A 303 3.97 -32.12 7.56
C ARG A 303 3.30 -33.05 8.58
N THR A 304 3.04 -32.53 9.77
CA THR A 304 2.23 -33.22 10.78
C THR A 304 0.75 -33.08 10.45
N GLU A 305 -0.06 -34.03 10.90
CA GLU A 305 -1.51 -33.92 10.75
C GLU A 305 -2.01 -32.63 11.42
N ALA A 306 -2.84 -31.87 10.70
CA ALA A 306 -3.30 -30.57 11.16
C ALA A 306 -4.15 -30.71 12.43
N PRO A 307 -3.86 -29.95 13.50
CA PRO A 307 -4.73 -29.92 14.67
C PRO A 307 -6.08 -29.29 14.32
N LYS A 308 -7.11 -29.67 15.09
CA LYS A 308 -8.41 -29.01 15.00
C LYS A 308 -8.34 -27.64 15.66
N LEU A 309 -8.75 -26.60 14.95
CA LEU A 309 -8.83 -25.24 15.49
C LEU A 309 -9.99 -25.13 16.49
N GLU A 310 -9.70 -24.54 17.65
CA GLU A 310 -10.68 -24.09 18.65
C GLU A 310 -10.68 -22.55 18.69
N GLY A 311 -11.81 -21.94 18.37
CA GLY A 311 -11.97 -20.48 18.35
C GLY A 311 -11.59 -19.83 17.01
N PRO A 312 -11.24 -18.53 17.01
CA PRO A 312 -10.96 -17.79 15.78
C PRO A 312 -9.65 -18.24 15.13
N SER A 313 -9.61 -18.22 13.80
CA SER A 313 -8.40 -18.50 13.00
C SER A 313 -7.45 -17.32 12.92
N GLU A 314 -7.88 -16.15 13.38
CA GLU A 314 -7.19 -14.89 13.18
C GLU A 314 -7.03 -14.16 14.51
N PRO A 315 -5.81 -13.72 14.85
CA PRO A 315 -5.58 -12.99 16.09
C PRO A 315 -6.04 -11.54 15.98
N TYR A 316 -6.26 -10.94 17.16
CA TYR A 316 -6.57 -9.52 17.31
C TYR A 316 -7.87 -9.06 16.61
N THR A 317 -8.77 -10.00 16.32
CA THR A 317 -10.10 -9.69 15.77
C THR A 317 -10.99 -9.03 16.83
N GLY A 318 -11.69 -7.96 16.45
CA GLY A 318 -12.69 -7.31 17.31
C GLY A 318 -12.13 -6.26 18.27
N LEU A 319 -10.87 -5.84 18.13
CA LEU A 319 -10.36 -4.66 18.82
C LEU A 319 -10.97 -3.38 18.23
N PRO A 320 -11.46 -2.44 19.05
CA PRO A 320 -12.00 -1.18 18.55
C PRO A 320 -10.89 -0.32 17.96
N LEU A 321 -11.24 0.43 16.92
CA LEU A 321 -10.40 1.45 16.32
C LEU A 321 -10.32 2.65 17.28
N LEU A 322 -9.12 3.08 17.65
CA LEU A 322 -8.88 4.22 18.52
C LEU A 322 -8.11 5.33 17.79
N PRO A 323 -8.42 6.60 18.08
CA PRO A 323 -7.55 7.73 17.73
C PRO A 323 -6.16 7.62 18.37
N ILE A 324 -5.11 8.19 17.74
CA ILE A 324 -3.73 8.16 18.27
C ILE A 324 -3.62 8.86 19.63
N ASP A 325 -4.38 9.92 19.83
CA ASP A 325 -4.42 10.74 21.04
C ASP A 325 -5.19 10.07 22.20
N GLU A 326 -5.93 8.99 21.93
CA GLU A 326 -6.67 8.20 22.91
C GLU A 326 -5.97 6.88 23.28
N LEU A 327 -4.72 6.69 22.87
CA LEU A 327 -3.99 5.45 23.10
C LEU A 327 -3.73 5.19 24.60
N PRO A 328 -4.25 4.10 25.18
CA PRO A 328 -3.96 3.73 26.56
C PRO A 328 -2.50 3.32 26.76
N GLU A 329 -1.85 3.89 27.78
CA GLU A 329 -0.47 3.57 28.16
C GLU A 329 -0.32 2.06 28.46
N GLY A 330 0.62 1.42 27.76
CA GLY A 330 1.00 0.03 27.95
C GLY A 330 0.02 -1.02 27.39
N ARG A 331 -1.07 -0.61 26.72
CA ARG A 331 -2.08 -1.51 26.14
C ARG A 331 -2.01 -1.58 24.61
N LEU A 332 -2.34 -2.73 24.05
CA LEU A 332 -2.37 -2.96 22.62
C LEU A 332 -3.67 -2.40 22.03
N SER A 333 -3.54 -1.52 21.05
CA SER A 333 -4.67 -0.75 20.49
C SER A 333 -4.63 -0.76 18.98
N LEU A 334 -5.79 -0.90 18.34
CA LEU A 334 -5.92 -0.80 16.89
C LEU A 334 -6.12 0.66 16.50
N VAL A 335 -5.27 1.21 15.64
CA VAL A 335 -5.35 2.62 15.22
C VAL A 335 -5.55 2.75 13.72
N ASP A 336 -6.35 3.75 13.32
CA ASP A 336 -6.53 4.14 11.91
C ASP A 336 -5.50 5.20 11.52
N SER A 337 -4.24 4.80 11.54
CA SER A 337 -3.13 5.72 11.32
C SER A 337 -1.98 5.01 10.66
N ALA A 338 -1.12 5.77 10.01
CA ALA A 338 -0.02 5.22 9.24
C ALA A 338 1.27 5.18 10.06
N LEU A 339 2.05 4.13 9.82
CA LEU A 339 3.46 4.16 10.11
C LEU A 339 4.18 4.90 8.97
N VAL A 340 4.68 6.09 9.27
CA VAL A 340 5.31 6.97 8.29
C VAL A 340 6.83 6.94 8.45
N PHE A 341 7.47 6.56 7.36
CA PHE A 341 8.89 6.65 7.11
C PHE A 341 9.15 8.04 6.54
N GLY A 342 9.44 9.01 7.42
CA GLY A 342 9.76 10.37 6.99
C GLY A 342 11.07 10.44 6.20
N ALA A 343 11.29 11.57 5.51
CA ALA A 343 12.52 11.85 4.77
C ALA A 343 13.77 11.79 5.68
N SER A 344 13.59 12.04 6.98
CA SER A 344 14.62 11.87 8.00
C SER A 344 14.01 11.40 9.33
N GLY A 345 14.85 10.87 10.21
CA GLY A 345 14.44 10.43 11.55
C GLY A 345 13.76 9.05 11.60
N PRO A 346 13.31 8.65 12.80
CA PRO A 346 12.68 7.35 13.03
C PRO A 346 11.32 7.26 12.35
N VAL A 347 10.82 6.03 12.19
CA VAL A 347 9.43 5.79 11.78
C VAL A 347 8.51 6.30 12.88
N ARG A 348 7.43 6.99 12.50
CA ARG A 348 6.47 7.60 13.43
C ARG A 348 5.05 7.20 13.09
N LEU A 349 4.18 7.20 14.10
CA LEU A 349 2.75 6.97 13.94
C LEU A 349 2.03 8.32 13.79
N CYS A 350 1.40 8.57 12.65
CA CYS A 350 0.52 9.72 12.45
C CYS A 350 -0.48 9.49 11.31
N THR A 351 -1.46 10.37 11.20
CA THR A 351 -2.40 10.38 10.06
C THR A 351 -1.78 11.20 8.91
N PRO A 352 -1.43 10.58 7.77
CA PRO A 352 -0.94 11.32 6.61
C PRO A 352 -2.09 12.14 5.98
N PRO A 353 -1.78 13.22 5.25
CA PRO A 353 -2.81 14.00 4.56
C PRO A 353 -3.56 13.15 3.53
N THR A 354 -4.88 13.25 3.52
CA THR A 354 -5.75 12.60 2.53
C THR A 354 -5.92 13.42 1.25
N HIS A 355 -5.66 14.72 1.31
CA HIS A 355 -5.70 15.60 0.15
C HIS A 355 -4.47 15.40 -0.74
N HIS A 356 -4.67 15.06 -2.01
CA HIS A 356 -3.60 14.73 -2.96
C HIS A 356 -2.47 15.79 -3.02
N LYS A 357 -2.80 17.10 -3.08
CA LYS A 357 -1.79 18.18 -3.07
C LYS A 357 -0.93 18.20 -1.79
N LEU A 358 -1.53 17.87 -0.63
CA LEU A 358 -0.80 17.81 0.64
C LEU A 358 0.06 16.54 0.72
N SER A 359 -0.39 15.43 0.13
CA SER A 359 0.38 14.20 0.05
C SER A 359 1.71 14.44 -0.69
N ASP A 360 1.72 15.18 -1.80
CA ASP A 360 2.93 15.55 -2.57
C ASP A 360 3.97 16.36 -1.76
N ARG A 361 3.51 17.10 -0.75
CA ARG A 361 4.37 17.88 0.16
C ARG A 361 4.62 17.23 1.50
N PHE A 362 4.02 16.08 1.79
CA PHE A 362 4.20 15.40 3.05
C PHE A 362 5.65 14.92 3.17
N ARG A 363 6.37 15.34 4.23
CA ARG A 363 7.79 15.01 4.50
C ARG A 363 7.99 14.05 5.65
N GLY A 364 6.92 13.71 6.37
CA GLY A 364 6.94 12.84 7.53
C GLY A 364 6.03 13.36 8.63
N CYS A 365 5.85 12.55 9.68
CA CYS A 365 5.07 12.97 10.83
C CYS A 365 5.72 14.15 11.58
N PRO A 366 4.92 14.96 12.30
CA PRO A 366 5.42 15.92 13.27
C PRO A 366 6.41 15.32 14.27
N ASN A 367 7.37 16.11 14.76
CA ASN A 367 8.40 15.63 15.69
C ASN A 367 7.86 15.17 17.05
N ASN A 368 6.66 15.60 17.43
CA ASN A 368 5.94 15.16 18.63
C ASN A 368 5.09 13.90 18.41
N ALA A 369 4.94 13.41 17.18
CA ALA A 369 4.22 12.17 16.91
C ALA A 369 4.98 10.96 17.50
N PRO A 370 4.29 9.95 18.05
CA PRO A 370 4.95 8.80 18.67
C PRO A 370 5.94 8.11 17.73
N ALA A 371 7.21 8.01 18.15
CA ALA A 371 8.25 7.33 17.40
C ALA A 371 8.25 5.82 17.69
N VAL A 372 8.50 5.01 16.66
CA VAL A 372 8.62 3.56 16.80
C VAL A 372 10.02 3.21 17.28
N VAL A 373 10.09 2.58 18.45
CA VAL A 373 11.35 2.19 19.09
C VAL A 373 12.08 1.16 18.21
N GLY A 374 13.38 1.37 18.01
CA GLY A 374 14.23 0.48 17.20
C GLY A 374 14.08 0.63 15.69
N SER A 375 13.23 1.54 15.21
CA SER A 375 13.12 1.86 13.78
C SER A 375 14.35 2.65 13.28
N PRO A 376 14.77 2.47 12.02
CA PRO A 376 15.94 3.15 11.47
C PRO A 376 15.72 4.66 11.41
N SER A 377 16.76 5.44 11.71
CA SER A 377 16.75 6.90 11.68
C SER A 377 17.62 7.48 10.55
N MET A 378 17.58 6.85 9.37
CA MET A 378 18.40 7.26 8.22
C MET A 378 17.68 8.31 7.36
N GLU A 379 18.44 9.11 6.63
CA GLU A 379 17.90 9.93 5.54
C GLU A 379 17.40 9.04 4.42
N ARG A 380 16.28 9.43 3.81
CA ARG A 380 15.59 8.69 2.76
C ARG A 380 15.31 9.62 1.58
N ALA A 381 15.31 9.06 0.37
CA ALA A 381 15.03 9.82 -0.86
C ALA A 381 13.57 10.30 -0.94
N GLY A 382 12.65 9.63 -0.22
CA GLY A 382 11.24 9.98 -0.18
C GLY A 382 10.58 9.55 1.13
N VAL A 383 9.31 9.92 1.27
CA VAL A 383 8.46 9.46 2.37
C VAL A 383 7.77 8.17 1.98
N THR A 384 7.65 7.21 2.89
CA THR A 384 6.77 6.04 2.69
C THR A 384 5.78 5.96 3.84
N ALA A 385 4.50 5.77 3.55
CA ALA A 385 3.48 5.55 4.58
C ALA A 385 2.92 4.14 4.45
N LEU A 386 2.89 3.38 5.55
CA LEU A 386 2.14 2.12 5.60
C LEU A 386 0.70 2.44 5.97
N LEU A 387 -0.15 2.52 4.95
CA LEU A 387 -1.57 2.83 5.10
C LEU A 387 -2.34 1.56 5.45
N ALA A 388 -2.69 1.41 6.72
CA ALA A 388 -3.55 0.33 7.22
C ALA A 388 -3.89 0.56 8.68
N PRO A 389 -4.93 -0.12 9.22
CA PRO A 389 -5.01 -0.34 10.64
C PRO A 389 -3.74 -1.04 11.12
N VAL A 390 -3.08 -0.44 12.10
CA VAL A 390 -1.90 -1.01 12.77
C VAL A 390 -2.26 -1.22 14.22
N LEU A 391 -1.85 -2.35 14.78
CA LEU A 391 -1.88 -2.52 16.23
C LEU A 391 -0.61 -1.91 16.82
N VAL A 392 -0.79 -1.02 17.79
CA VAL A 392 0.32 -0.36 18.45
C VAL A 392 0.20 -0.51 19.96
N ARG A 393 1.34 -0.51 20.64
CA ARG A 393 1.40 -0.31 22.07
C ARG A 393 2.28 0.90 22.36
N GLN A 394 1.72 1.85 23.08
CA GLN A 394 2.44 3.05 23.49
C GLN A 394 3.01 2.88 24.89
N ARG A 395 4.27 3.27 25.08
CA ARG A 395 4.90 3.41 26.40
C ARG A 395 5.75 4.67 26.44
N GLN A 396 5.52 5.52 27.44
CA GLN A 396 6.26 6.76 27.65
C GLN A 396 6.32 7.66 26.41
N GLY A 397 5.21 7.73 25.66
CA GLY A 397 5.09 8.56 24.44
C GLY A 397 5.75 7.97 23.18
N ALA A 398 6.28 6.75 23.24
CA ALA A 398 6.84 6.04 22.09
C ALA A 398 6.05 4.75 21.80
N ILE A 399 6.10 4.27 20.56
CA ILE A 399 5.53 2.99 20.16
C ILE A 399 6.58 1.90 20.35
N ASP A 400 6.39 1.04 21.36
CA ASP A 400 7.34 -0.05 21.67
C ASP A 400 7.02 -1.36 20.94
N LEU A 401 5.82 -1.45 20.35
CA LEU A 401 5.36 -2.58 19.56
C LEU A 401 4.42 -2.10 18.47
N ALA A 402 4.69 -2.49 17.23
CA ALA A 402 3.83 -2.26 16.07
C ALA A 402 3.59 -3.58 15.32
N ILE A 403 2.31 -3.94 15.10
CA ILE A 403 1.91 -5.16 14.39
C ILE A 403 0.98 -4.77 13.23
N LEU A 404 1.39 -5.10 12.01
CA LEU A 404 0.55 -5.02 10.82
C LEU A 404 -0.54 -6.07 10.88
N VAL A 405 -1.79 -5.60 10.76
CA VAL A 405 -2.98 -6.47 10.75
C VAL A 405 -3.73 -6.47 9.44
N SER A 406 -3.32 -5.71 8.41
CA SER A 406 -3.87 -5.83 7.06
C SER A 406 -2.91 -6.62 6.14
N ASP A 407 -3.47 -7.20 5.09
CA ASP A 407 -2.73 -7.93 4.05
C ASP A 407 -2.21 -6.98 2.93
N GLY A 408 -2.28 -5.65 3.13
CA GLY A 408 -1.99 -4.66 2.10
C GLY A 408 -1.35 -3.39 2.65
N VAL A 409 -0.17 -3.06 2.14
CA VAL A 409 0.50 -1.78 2.31
C VAL A 409 0.36 -1.01 1.00
N ALA A 410 -0.49 0.01 0.95
CA ALA A 410 -0.36 1.03 -0.09
C ALA A 410 0.69 2.04 0.39
N GLY A 411 1.90 1.95 -0.15
CA GLY A 411 2.97 2.93 0.07
C GLY A 411 2.82 4.10 -0.90
N TYR A 412 2.59 5.30 -0.39
CA TYR A 412 2.76 6.53 -1.16
C TYR A 412 4.22 7.00 -1.07
N SER A 413 4.81 7.44 -2.19
CA SER A 413 6.14 8.07 -2.25
C SER A 413 6.03 9.49 -2.81
N ALA A 414 6.12 10.50 -1.95
CA ALA A 414 6.38 11.87 -2.38
C ALA A 414 7.90 12.05 -2.50
N GLU A 415 8.39 12.16 -3.72
CA GLU A 415 9.70 12.75 -4.00
C GLU A 415 9.49 14.23 -4.37
N GLY A 416 9.92 15.14 -3.49
CA GLY A 416 9.93 16.56 -3.78
C GLY A 416 10.69 17.35 -2.70
N GLY A 417 11.33 18.45 -3.05
CA GLY A 417 11.78 19.46 -2.08
C GLY A 417 10.61 20.37 -1.71
N VAL A 418 10.47 20.78 -0.45
CA VAL A 418 9.51 21.85 -0.08
C VAL A 418 10.26 23.18 -0.03
N PRO A 419 9.70 24.28 -0.58
CA PRO A 419 10.17 25.64 -0.29
C PRO A 419 10.08 25.96 1.21
N ARG A 420 10.94 26.84 1.73
CA ARG A 420 10.82 27.32 3.12
C ARG A 420 9.59 28.23 3.25
N PRO A 421 8.77 28.10 4.32
CA PRO A 421 7.66 29.02 4.56
C PRO A 421 8.11 30.47 4.58
N ALA A 422 7.31 31.36 4.01
CA ALA A 422 7.52 32.79 4.11
C ALA A 422 7.36 33.27 5.56
N PRO A 423 8.10 34.29 6.00
CA PRO A 423 7.84 34.94 7.28
C PRO A 423 6.45 35.57 7.28
N ARG A 424 5.73 35.48 8.40
CA ARG A 424 4.47 36.23 8.58
C ARG A 424 4.74 37.73 8.57
N GLY A 425 3.90 38.50 7.88
CA GLY A 425 4.06 39.95 7.78
C GLY A 425 3.09 40.57 6.77
N PRO A 426 3.13 41.90 6.58
CA PRO A 426 2.22 42.54 5.64
C PRO A 426 2.53 42.12 4.20
N SER A 427 1.47 41.83 3.46
CA SER A 427 1.50 41.51 2.03
C SER A 427 2.15 42.59 1.19
N ARG A 428 2.81 42.20 0.09
CA ARG A 428 3.45 43.16 -0.81
C ARG A 428 2.41 43.77 -1.77
N ALA A 429 2.11 45.05 -1.61
CA ALA A 429 1.23 45.78 -2.52
C ALA A 429 1.89 46.08 -3.87
N ARG A 430 1.17 45.85 -4.97
CA ARG A 430 1.68 46.00 -6.35
C ARG A 430 1.05 47.15 -7.14
N GLY A 431 -0.16 47.57 -6.79
CA GLY A 431 -0.85 48.71 -7.42
C GLY A 431 -2.30 48.40 -7.80
N ALA A 432 -2.79 49.06 -8.86
CA ALA A 432 -4.15 48.90 -9.37
C ALA A 432 -4.18 48.11 -10.69
N LEU A 433 -5.17 47.23 -10.82
CA LEU A 433 -5.49 46.51 -12.05
C LEU A 433 -6.31 47.40 -12.99
N THR A 434 -6.05 47.25 -14.29
CA THR A 434 -6.79 47.94 -15.35
C THR A 434 -7.64 46.92 -16.10
N LEU A 435 -8.92 47.23 -16.31
CA LEU A 435 -9.84 46.38 -17.04
C LEU A 435 -9.30 46.04 -18.44
N GLY A 436 -9.29 44.76 -18.80
CA GLY A 436 -8.82 44.24 -20.09
C GLY A 436 -7.29 44.18 -20.25
N ALA A 437 -6.51 44.64 -19.27
CA ALA A 437 -5.05 44.59 -19.31
C ALA A 437 -4.51 43.46 -18.41
N ALA A 438 -3.39 42.87 -18.83
CA ALA A 438 -2.66 41.91 -18.02
C ALA A 438 -1.68 42.61 -17.07
N ALA A 439 -1.74 42.29 -15.78
CA ALA A 439 -0.77 42.66 -14.78
C ALA A 439 0.19 41.49 -14.52
N ARG A 440 1.45 41.76 -14.19
CA ARG A 440 2.45 40.73 -13.88
C ARG A 440 3.02 40.94 -12.48
N GLY A 441 3.25 39.85 -11.77
CA GLY A 441 3.87 39.87 -10.45
C GLY A 441 4.73 38.66 -10.17
N ASN A 442 5.31 38.64 -8.97
CA ASN A 442 6.09 37.50 -8.49
C ASN A 442 6.06 37.49 -6.95
N THR A 443 5.42 36.49 -6.37
CA THR A 443 5.25 36.32 -4.93
C THR A 443 6.56 35.99 -4.20
N SER A 444 7.58 35.54 -4.93
CA SER A 444 8.87 35.14 -4.34
C SER A 444 9.46 36.24 -3.44
N GLY A 445 9.80 35.84 -2.21
CA GLY A 445 10.37 36.71 -1.18
C GLY A 445 9.41 37.72 -0.57
N ALA A 446 8.10 37.61 -0.82
CA ALA A 446 7.10 38.35 -0.05
C ALA A 446 6.89 37.71 1.34
N HIS A 447 6.08 38.36 2.18
CA HIS A 447 5.63 37.78 3.44
C HIS A 447 4.31 37.02 3.23
N ASP A 448 3.98 36.17 4.20
CA ASP A 448 2.65 35.56 4.36
C ASP A 448 1.80 36.51 5.22
N GLY A 449 0.89 37.23 4.58
CA GLY A 449 0.00 38.23 5.17
C GLY A 449 -1.47 37.86 5.15
N PHE A 450 -1.88 36.87 4.35
CA PHE A 450 -3.22 36.36 4.25
C PHE A 450 -3.29 34.86 4.54
N SER A 451 -4.34 34.45 5.23
CA SER A 451 -4.74 33.05 5.29
C SER A 451 -6.04 32.92 4.53
N LEU A 452 -5.97 32.29 3.36
CA LEU A 452 -7.14 32.00 2.54
C LEU A 452 -7.84 30.74 3.06
N ASN A 453 -9.17 30.70 3.04
CA ASN A 453 -9.95 29.55 3.53
C ASN A 453 -10.27 28.52 2.43
N CYS A 454 -10.28 28.93 1.16
CA CYS A 454 -10.44 28.03 0.01
C CYS A 454 -9.18 27.23 -0.31
N VAL A 455 -8.02 27.60 0.24
CA VAL A 455 -6.74 26.95 -0.04
C VAL A 455 -5.89 26.89 1.21
N ILE A 456 -5.06 25.87 1.32
CA ILE A 456 -4.06 25.80 2.39
C ILE A 456 -2.87 26.67 1.97
N ALA A 457 -3.02 27.97 2.17
CA ALA A 457 -1.98 28.97 1.86
C ALA A 457 -0.97 29.17 3.01
N GLU A 458 -1.04 28.39 4.09
CA GLU A 458 -0.17 28.63 5.25
C GLU A 458 1.31 28.58 4.88
N GLY A 459 2.01 29.70 5.13
CA GLY A 459 3.42 29.87 4.81
C GLY A 459 3.71 30.26 3.36
N SER A 460 2.70 30.52 2.53
CA SER A 460 2.86 31.00 1.16
C SER A 460 3.08 32.53 1.14
N PRO A 461 4.07 33.04 0.39
CA PRO A 461 4.22 34.48 0.19
C PRO A 461 3.08 35.04 -0.67
N ASP A 462 2.56 36.21 -0.33
CA ASP A 462 1.44 36.83 -1.05
C ASP A 462 1.73 38.25 -1.58
N GLU A 463 0.98 38.63 -2.62
CA GLU A 463 0.96 39.98 -3.16
C GLU A 463 -0.49 40.49 -3.27
N THR A 464 -0.67 41.81 -3.12
CA THR A 464 -1.99 42.44 -3.24
C THR A 464 -2.06 43.46 -4.35
N TRP A 465 -3.21 43.47 -5.01
CA TRP A 465 -3.63 44.46 -5.99
C TRP A 465 -4.94 45.09 -5.57
N THR A 466 -5.29 46.20 -6.22
CA THR A 466 -6.60 46.83 -6.10
C THR A 466 -7.28 46.84 -7.45
N PHE A 467 -8.60 46.69 -7.49
CA PHE A 467 -9.39 46.88 -8.70
C PHE A 467 -10.56 47.81 -8.39
N THR A 468 -10.89 48.72 -9.29
CA THR A 468 -12.04 49.62 -9.17
C THR A 468 -12.91 49.47 -10.41
N ALA A 469 -14.16 49.06 -10.22
CA ALA A 469 -15.08 48.80 -11.32
C ALA A 469 -15.45 50.12 -12.04
N PRO A 470 -15.17 50.27 -13.35
CA PRO A 470 -15.48 51.51 -14.07
C PRO A 470 -16.99 51.73 -14.25
N HIS A 471 -17.75 50.63 -14.32
CA HIS A 471 -19.21 50.58 -14.43
C HIS A 471 -19.75 49.49 -13.49
N ALA A 472 -21.08 49.36 -13.40
CA ALA A 472 -21.68 48.26 -12.65
C ALA A 472 -21.75 47.03 -13.55
N GLY A 473 -21.26 45.88 -13.09
CA GLY A 473 -21.17 44.68 -13.90
C GLY A 473 -20.61 43.47 -13.17
N LEU A 474 -20.60 42.34 -13.86
CA LEU A 474 -19.92 41.11 -13.45
C LEU A 474 -18.47 41.17 -13.97
N TYR A 475 -17.52 40.84 -13.11
CA TYR A 475 -16.10 40.84 -13.44
C TYR A 475 -15.49 39.47 -13.13
N ALA A 476 -14.72 38.94 -14.07
CA ALA A 476 -13.82 37.82 -13.82
C ALA A 476 -12.39 38.29 -13.63
N LEU A 477 -11.76 37.76 -12.58
CA LEU A 477 -10.35 37.92 -12.33
C LEU A 477 -9.68 36.57 -12.49
N GLN A 478 -8.73 36.49 -13.42
CA GLN A 478 -8.00 35.27 -13.74
C GLN A 478 -6.54 35.42 -13.31
N LEU A 479 -6.04 34.38 -12.64
CA LEU A 479 -4.64 34.15 -12.30
C LEU A 479 -4.08 33.05 -13.21
N ASP A 480 -2.93 33.31 -13.83
CA ASP A 480 -2.08 32.31 -14.48
C ASP A 480 -0.70 32.39 -13.80
N SER A 481 -0.17 31.29 -13.25
CA SER A 481 1.06 31.28 -12.45
C SER A 481 2.00 30.12 -12.77
N GLU A 482 3.28 30.24 -12.39
CA GLU A 482 4.28 29.18 -12.57
C GLU A 482 4.29 28.14 -11.43
N TYR A 483 3.35 28.26 -10.48
CA TYR A 483 3.28 27.51 -9.23
C TYR A 483 1.83 27.13 -8.92
N ASP A 484 1.58 26.40 -7.82
CA ASP A 484 0.20 26.16 -7.35
C ASP A 484 -0.34 27.44 -6.71
N GLY A 485 -1.04 28.26 -7.50
CA GLY A 485 -1.43 29.63 -7.16
C GLY A 485 -2.86 29.74 -6.63
N ALA A 486 -3.16 30.78 -5.86
CA ALA A 486 -4.51 31.06 -5.39
C ALA A 486 -4.88 32.53 -5.51
N LEU A 487 -6.17 32.79 -5.70
CA LEU A 487 -6.74 34.12 -5.93
C LEU A 487 -7.92 34.37 -4.99
N ALA A 488 -7.90 35.49 -4.28
CA ALA A 488 -8.99 35.90 -3.40
C ALA A 488 -9.33 37.38 -3.54
N LEU A 489 -10.60 37.73 -3.35
CA LEU A 489 -11.09 39.11 -3.37
C LEU A 489 -11.65 39.51 -2.02
N TYR A 490 -11.29 40.70 -1.55
CA TYR A 490 -11.75 41.27 -0.30
C TYR A 490 -12.39 42.64 -0.51
N GLN A 491 -13.37 42.96 0.34
CA GLN A 491 -13.93 44.31 0.43
C GLN A 491 -12.92 45.30 1.06
N PRO A 492 -13.03 46.61 0.77
CA PRO A 492 -12.26 47.63 1.49
C PRO A 492 -12.61 47.60 2.98
N GLY A 493 -11.59 47.40 3.84
CA GLY A 493 -11.78 47.27 5.29
C GLY A 493 -11.86 45.84 5.81
N GLY A 494 -11.77 44.84 4.93
CA GLY A 494 -11.82 43.42 5.27
C GLY A 494 -13.17 42.78 4.98
N GLY A 495 -13.19 41.45 4.90
CA GLY A 495 -14.35 40.66 4.47
C GLY A 495 -14.09 40.01 3.11
N LEU A 496 -13.96 38.69 3.10
CA LEU A 496 -13.77 37.90 1.89
C LEU A 496 -15.06 37.93 1.05
N LEU A 497 -14.92 38.29 -0.23
CA LEU A 497 -16.00 38.23 -1.22
C LEU A 497 -16.07 36.85 -1.87
N THR A 498 -14.93 36.39 -2.38
CA THR A 498 -14.79 35.12 -3.11
C THR A 498 -13.33 34.72 -3.14
N CYS A 499 -13.04 33.43 -3.29
CA CYS A 499 -11.70 32.95 -3.58
C CYS A 499 -11.72 31.60 -4.28
N ASN A 500 -10.62 31.32 -4.98
CA ASN A 500 -10.39 30.10 -5.73
C ASN A 500 -8.89 29.83 -5.86
N ASP A 501 -8.45 28.58 -5.71
CA ASP A 501 -7.08 28.14 -5.99
C ASP A 501 -6.92 27.42 -7.32
N ASP A 502 -7.94 26.73 -7.80
CA ASP A 502 -7.81 25.93 -9.01
C ASP A 502 -8.81 26.30 -10.10
N ARG A 503 -8.36 26.25 -11.35
CA ARG A 503 -9.21 26.23 -12.54
C ARG A 503 -9.14 24.84 -13.16
N ALA A 504 -10.24 24.09 -13.11
CA ALA A 504 -10.34 22.74 -13.68
C ALA A 504 -9.25 21.75 -13.20
N GLY A 505 -8.78 21.88 -11.95
CA GLY A 505 -7.71 21.06 -11.37
C GLY A 505 -6.30 21.37 -11.91
N TYR A 506 -6.13 22.45 -12.68
CA TYR A 506 -4.83 22.98 -13.05
C TYR A 506 -4.32 23.92 -11.96
N TYR A 507 -3.33 23.46 -11.21
CA TYR A 507 -2.73 24.19 -10.08
C TYR A 507 -2.13 25.55 -10.49
N SER A 508 -1.77 25.72 -11.76
CA SER A 508 -1.17 26.94 -12.29
C SER A 508 -2.18 28.03 -12.67
N SER A 509 -3.48 27.86 -12.44
CA SER A 509 -4.48 28.88 -12.81
C SER A 509 -5.67 28.88 -11.87
N SER A 510 -6.21 30.06 -11.58
CA SER A 510 -7.42 30.24 -10.75
C SER A 510 -8.29 31.35 -11.35
N ILE A 511 -9.61 31.26 -11.20
CA ILE A 511 -10.55 32.30 -11.65
C ILE A 511 -11.62 32.56 -10.60
N VAL A 512 -11.99 33.83 -10.42
CA VAL A 512 -13.03 34.26 -9.48
C VAL A 512 -13.94 35.29 -10.14
N HIS A 513 -15.23 35.18 -9.88
CA HIS A 513 -16.27 36.05 -10.42
C HIS A 513 -16.85 36.93 -9.31
N VAL A 514 -17.10 38.20 -9.60
CA VAL A 514 -17.65 39.15 -8.64
C VAL A 514 -18.54 40.20 -9.31
N SER A 515 -19.73 40.41 -8.77
CA SER A 515 -20.59 41.54 -9.15
C SER A 515 -20.18 42.80 -8.40
N LEU A 516 -19.85 43.86 -9.12
CA LEU A 516 -19.40 45.12 -8.54
C LEU A 516 -20.25 46.29 -9.02
N ALA A 517 -20.59 47.20 -8.11
CA ALA A 517 -21.19 48.47 -8.45
C ALA A 517 -20.16 49.41 -9.08
N ARG A 518 -20.62 50.39 -9.88
CA ARG A 518 -19.74 51.42 -10.43
C ARG A 518 -18.96 52.14 -9.32
N GLY A 519 -17.64 52.17 -9.45
CA GLY A 519 -16.74 52.79 -8.48
C GLY A 519 -16.46 51.94 -7.24
N ALA A 520 -17.05 50.74 -7.12
CA ALA A 520 -16.69 49.81 -6.07
C ALA A 520 -15.23 49.37 -6.23
N GLN A 521 -14.49 49.43 -5.13
CA GLN A 521 -13.11 48.98 -5.06
C GLN A 521 -13.03 47.65 -4.34
N VAL A 522 -12.16 46.75 -4.80
CA VAL A 522 -11.83 45.48 -4.14
C VAL A 522 -10.32 45.32 -4.02
N GLN A 523 -9.89 44.61 -2.98
CA GLN A 523 -8.52 44.14 -2.85
C GLN A 523 -8.42 42.72 -3.43
N VAL A 524 -7.46 42.50 -4.30
CA VAL A 524 -7.20 41.21 -4.97
C VAL A 524 -5.91 40.65 -4.37
N VAL A 525 -5.98 39.47 -3.78
CA VAL A 525 -4.86 38.78 -3.14
C VAL A 525 -4.42 37.64 -4.05
N VAL A 526 -3.12 37.60 -4.37
CA VAL A 526 -2.47 36.50 -5.07
C VAL A 526 -1.58 35.78 -4.08
N ASP A 527 -1.77 34.48 -3.96
CA ASP A 527 -1.10 33.64 -2.98
C ASP A 527 -0.71 32.30 -3.62
N GLY A 528 -0.15 31.37 -2.85
CA GLY A 528 0.18 30.02 -3.29
C GLY A 528 -0.32 28.93 -2.34
N PHE A 529 -0.25 27.68 -2.78
CA PHE A 529 -0.54 26.50 -1.96
C PHE A 529 0.71 25.98 -1.25
N GLY A 530 0.63 25.78 0.06
CA GLY A 530 1.64 25.07 0.84
C GLY A 530 3.07 25.63 0.72
N GLY A 531 3.23 26.95 0.70
CA GLY A 531 4.52 27.63 0.62
C GLY A 531 5.00 27.94 -0.80
N ASP A 532 4.21 27.66 -1.83
CA ASP A 532 4.59 27.94 -3.20
C ASP A 532 4.64 29.44 -3.53
N ALA A 533 5.57 29.78 -4.41
CA ALA A 533 5.77 31.13 -4.89
C ALA A 533 6.41 31.12 -6.27
N GLY A 534 6.17 32.18 -7.03
CA GLY A 534 6.72 32.32 -8.36
C GLY A 534 6.12 33.47 -9.14
N ALA A 535 6.44 33.54 -10.42
CA ALA A 535 5.87 34.54 -11.31
C ALA A 535 4.40 34.22 -11.63
N TYR A 536 3.61 35.27 -11.85
CA TYR A 536 2.22 35.16 -12.26
C TYR A 536 1.79 36.31 -13.17
N THR A 537 0.69 36.07 -13.88
CA THR A 537 -0.07 37.04 -14.67
C THR A 537 -1.50 37.10 -14.14
N LEU A 538 -2.04 38.31 -13.98
CA LEU A 538 -3.40 38.58 -13.53
C LEU A 538 -4.15 39.35 -14.60
N ARG A 539 -5.39 38.97 -14.90
CA ARG A 539 -6.25 39.69 -15.84
C ARG A 539 -7.62 39.93 -15.22
N VAL A 540 -8.17 41.11 -15.45
CA VAL A 540 -9.57 41.42 -15.10
C VAL A 540 -10.33 41.65 -16.40
N GLN A 541 -11.44 40.95 -16.58
CA GLN A 541 -12.33 41.11 -17.71
C GLN A 541 -13.73 41.45 -17.20
N GLU A 542 -14.40 42.35 -17.90
CA GLU A 542 -15.83 42.59 -17.68
C GLU A 542 -16.55 41.53 -18.47
N GLU A 543 -17.39 40.78 -17.79
CA GLU A 543 -18.19 39.76 -18.40
C GLU A 543 -19.50 40.38 -18.84
N ALA A 544 -20.01 39.92 -19.99
CA ALA A 544 -21.38 40.24 -20.31
C ALA A 544 -22.24 39.69 -19.16
N PRO A 545 -23.14 40.49 -18.56
CA PRO A 545 -24.12 39.91 -17.64
C PRO A 545 -24.81 38.77 -18.36
N LEU A 546 -24.95 37.62 -17.68
CA LEU A 546 -25.65 36.42 -18.18
C LEU A 546 -26.83 36.86 -19.04
N VAL A 547 -26.75 36.61 -20.35
CA VAL A 547 -27.78 37.07 -21.28
C VAL A 547 -28.97 36.13 -21.17
N ASN A 548 -29.85 36.51 -20.24
CA ASN A 548 -31.26 36.11 -20.04
C ASN A 548 -31.52 35.18 -18.85
N GLY A 549 -32.18 35.73 -17.84
CA GLY A 549 -33.22 35.01 -17.09
C GLY A 549 -34.41 34.68 -17.99
N GLY A 550 -34.17 33.85 -19.01
CA GLY A 550 -35.21 33.39 -19.90
C GLY A 550 -36.23 32.57 -19.11
N ILE A 551 -37.52 32.84 -19.32
CA ILE A 551 -38.57 32.05 -18.68
C ILE A 551 -38.73 30.76 -19.50
N LEU A 552 -38.48 29.63 -18.84
CA LEU A 552 -38.74 28.30 -19.40
C LEU A 552 -40.20 27.93 -19.17
N GLU A 553 -40.98 27.90 -20.25
CA GLU A 553 -42.38 27.49 -20.21
C GLU A 553 -42.50 25.98 -20.37
N ILE A 554 -43.22 25.32 -19.46
CA ILE A 554 -43.48 23.88 -19.55
C ILE A 554 -44.12 23.54 -20.91
N GLY A 555 -43.53 22.57 -21.60
CA GLY A 555 -43.95 22.07 -22.91
C GLY A 555 -43.28 22.75 -24.10
N ARG A 556 -42.64 23.91 -23.89
CA ARG A 556 -41.98 24.70 -24.94
C ARG A 556 -40.48 24.39 -25.00
N GLU A 557 -39.96 24.30 -26.22
CA GLU A 557 -38.53 24.21 -26.47
C GLU A 557 -37.91 25.60 -26.58
N VAL A 558 -36.73 25.77 -25.98
CA VAL A 558 -35.92 26.98 -26.06
C VAL A 558 -34.54 26.65 -26.61
N ALA A 559 -33.88 27.64 -27.21
CA ALA A 559 -32.50 27.54 -27.67
C ALA A 559 -31.61 28.44 -26.83
N GLY A 560 -30.45 27.93 -26.44
CA GLY A 560 -29.41 28.66 -25.70
C GLY A 560 -28.02 28.37 -26.25
N ASP A 561 -27.00 29.01 -25.69
CA ASP A 561 -25.62 28.91 -26.17
C ASP A 561 -24.64 29.19 -25.04
N THR A 562 -24.10 28.11 -24.45
CA THR A 562 -23.16 28.20 -23.33
C THR A 562 -21.86 28.89 -23.72
N SER A 563 -21.46 28.91 -25.01
CA SER A 563 -20.20 29.55 -25.42
C SER A 563 -20.16 31.07 -25.22
N LYS A 564 -21.30 31.68 -24.86
CA LYS A 564 -21.44 33.13 -24.63
C LYS A 564 -21.44 33.52 -23.15
N SER A 565 -21.36 32.55 -22.25
CA SER A 565 -21.28 32.76 -20.81
C SER A 565 -19.92 32.36 -20.27
N THR A 566 -19.71 32.53 -18.98
CA THR A 566 -18.50 32.19 -18.24
C THR A 566 -18.88 31.40 -17.00
N ASP A 567 -18.17 30.30 -16.78
CA ASP A 567 -18.41 29.37 -15.65
C ASP A 567 -18.42 30.09 -14.30
N ASP A 568 -19.59 30.30 -13.70
CA ASP A 568 -19.71 30.85 -12.35
C ASP A 568 -19.96 29.77 -11.29
N SER A 569 -20.03 28.49 -11.67
CA SER A 569 -20.51 27.41 -10.79
C SER A 569 -19.68 26.12 -10.89
N ALA A 570 -18.74 25.94 -9.95
CA ALA A 570 -18.01 24.68 -9.76
C ALA A 570 -18.86 23.53 -9.16
N VAL A 571 -20.18 23.57 -9.34
CA VAL A 571 -21.11 22.57 -8.81
C VAL A 571 -21.06 21.35 -9.72
N CYS A 572 -21.01 20.13 -9.17
CA CYS A 572 -21.08 18.85 -9.90
C CYS A 572 -19.99 18.51 -10.94
N ALA A 573 -18.79 19.06 -10.85
CA ALA A 573 -17.71 18.74 -11.79
C ALA A 573 -18.10 18.98 -13.27
N ALA A 574 -18.92 20.01 -13.52
CA ALA A 574 -18.85 20.71 -14.80
C ALA A 574 -17.76 21.77 -14.70
N TYR A 575 -17.22 22.07 -15.87
CA TYR A 575 -16.05 22.92 -16.03
C TYR A 575 -16.17 23.76 -17.31
N GLY A 576 -17.37 23.80 -17.88
CA GLY A 576 -17.72 24.49 -19.10
C GLY A 576 -18.34 25.85 -18.78
N ASN A 577 -18.86 26.53 -19.80
CA ASN A 577 -19.60 27.75 -19.56
C ASN A 577 -21.08 27.41 -19.28
N ASP A 578 -21.71 28.18 -18.39
CA ASP A 578 -23.09 27.99 -17.95
C ASP A 578 -24.12 28.73 -18.83
N ASP A 579 -25.40 28.43 -18.69
CA ASP A 579 -26.51 29.19 -19.26
C ASP A 579 -27.78 28.92 -18.42
N GLU A 580 -28.35 29.96 -17.82
CA GLU A 580 -29.40 29.85 -16.78
C GLU A 580 -30.81 30.14 -17.35
N TRP A 581 -31.81 29.37 -16.90
CA TRP A 581 -33.23 29.60 -17.15
C TRP A 581 -34.06 29.62 -15.86
N LEU A 582 -35.09 30.45 -15.81
CA LEU A 582 -36.06 30.46 -14.72
C LEU A 582 -37.27 29.59 -15.06
N LEU A 583 -37.60 28.65 -14.19
CA LEU A 583 -38.74 27.74 -14.33
C LEU A 583 -39.68 27.86 -13.12
N GLU A 584 -40.94 28.21 -13.37
CA GLU A 584 -41.99 28.20 -12.33
C GLU A 584 -42.81 26.91 -12.41
N ILE A 585 -42.78 26.13 -11.34
CA ILE A 585 -43.63 24.95 -11.16
C ILE A 585 -44.88 25.36 -10.37
N LYS A 586 -46.06 25.20 -10.97
CA LYS A 586 -47.35 25.54 -10.33
C LYS A 586 -47.98 24.38 -9.59
N GLU A 587 -47.69 23.16 -10.01
CA GLU A 587 -48.22 21.93 -9.43
C GLU A 587 -47.08 20.95 -9.24
N ALA A 588 -47.02 20.30 -8.07
CA ALA A 588 -45.98 19.30 -7.82
C ALA A 588 -46.14 18.08 -8.74
N GLY A 589 -45.02 17.41 -9.03
CA GLY A 589 -44.98 16.14 -9.76
C GLY A 589 -43.71 15.95 -10.57
N ASP A 590 -43.71 14.92 -11.41
CA ASP A 590 -42.55 14.55 -12.23
C ASP A 590 -42.44 15.38 -13.51
N TYR A 591 -41.25 15.96 -13.72
CA TYR A 591 -40.90 16.74 -14.89
C TYR A 591 -39.71 16.11 -15.61
N LEU A 592 -39.80 16.06 -16.94
CA LEU A 592 -38.78 15.54 -17.82
C LEU A 592 -38.02 16.69 -18.49
N PHE A 593 -36.75 16.82 -18.18
CA PHE A 593 -35.81 17.72 -18.82
C PHE A 593 -35.11 17.02 -19.96
N ARG A 594 -34.99 17.70 -21.10
CA ARG A 594 -34.25 17.25 -22.27
C ARG A 594 -33.32 18.36 -22.76
N VAL A 595 -32.02 18.08 -22.80
CA VAL A 595 -30.99 18.96 -23.37
C VAL A 595 -30.36 18.30 -24.59
N GLU A 596 -30.43 18.97 -25.73
CA GLU A 596 -29.83 18.53 -26.99
C GLU A 596 -28.67 19.43 -27.39
N THR A 597 -27.49 18.85 -27.60
CA THR A 597 -26.27 19.55 -27.99
C THR A 597 -25.74 19.08 -29.34
N SER A 598 -24.93 19.92 -30.00
CA SER A 598 -24.25 19.58 -31.26
C SER A 598 -22.77 19.31 -31.05
N GLY A 599 -22.43 18.09 -30.62
CA GLY A 599 -21.04 17.63 -30.59
C GLY A 599 -20.25 17.89 -29.30
N TRP A 600 -20.93 18.32 -28.23
CA TRP A 600 -20.37 18.52 -26.90
C TRP A 600 -21.21 17.85 -25.81
N THR A 601 -20.67 17.73 -24.61
CA THR A 601 -21.20 16.92 -23.49
C THR A 601 -21.93 17.82 -22.49
N PRO A 602 -23.28 17.81 -22.42
CA PRO A 602 -24.00 18.68 -21.48
C PRO A 602 -24.05 18.14 -20.05
N VAL A 603 -24.17 19.08 -19.12
CA VAL A 603 -24.51 18.94 -17.71
C VAL A 603 -25.76 19.79 -17.45
N LEU A 604 -26.64 19.29 -16.59
CA LEU A 604 -27.87 19.98 -16.20
C LEU A 604 -27.96 20.12 -14.68
N TYR A 605 -28.22 21.34 -14.22
CA TYR A 605 -28.52 21.67 -12.83
C TYR A 605 -29.95 22.11 -12.65
N ILE A 606 -30.49 21.79 -11.49
CA ILE A 606 -31.78 22.30 -11.01
C ILE A 606 -31.54 22.84 -9.60
N LEU A 607 -31.61 24.15 -9.44
CA LEU A 607 -31.47 24.85 -8.17
C LEU A 607 -32.81 25.47 -7.78
N VAL A 608 -33.11 25.56 -6.48
CA VAL A 608 -34.24 26.38 -6.00
C VAL A 608 -33.80 27.84 -6.04
N GLU A 609 -34.63 28.76 -6.56
CA GLU A 609 -34.23 30.14 -6.87
C GLU A 609 -33.59 30.90 -5.67
N ASP A 610 -34.06 30.62 -4.45
CA ASP A 610 -33.63 31.28 -3.21
C ASP A 610 -32.68 30.44 -2.33
N GLU A 611 -32.23 29.27 -2.81
CA GLU A 611 -31.35 28.37 -2.05
C GLU A 611 -30.04 28.13 -2.81
N THR A 612 -28.94 27.95 -2.08
CA THR A 612 -27.64 27.59 -2.65
C THR A 612 -27.49 26.08 -2.90
N ASP A 613 -28.43 25.26 -2.42
CA ASP A 613 -28.36 23.81 -2.49
C ASP A 613 -28.87 23.28 -3.84
N THR A 614 -28.13 22.33 -4.41
CA THR A 614 -28.47 21.70 -5.68
C THR A 614 -29.52 20.62 -5.51
N HIS A 615 -30.71 20.80 -6.11
CA HIS A 615 -31.81 19.83 -6.03
C HIS A 615 -31.55 18.60 -6.91
N ALA A 616 -30.90 18.78 -8.06
CA ALA A 616 -30.54 17.67 -8.94
C ALA A 616 -29.34 18.01 -9.83
N CYS A 617 -28.56 16.98 -10.13
CA CYS A 617 -27.40 17.11 -11.00
C CYS A 617 -27.15 15.88 -11.88
N VAL A 618 -26.96 16.10 -13.17
CA VAL A 618 -26.79 15.01 -14.15
C VAL A 618 -25.80 15.40 -15.24
N VAL A 619 -24.94 14.44 -15.59
CA VAL A 619 -23.97 14.54 -16.69
C VAL A 619 -24.26 13.45 -17.71
N GLU A 620 -24.43 13.79 -18.99
CA GLU A 620 -24.49 12.81 -20.08
C GLU A 620 -23.13 12.72 -20.74
N ARG A 621 -22.33 11.69 -20.41
CA ARG A 621 -20.92 11.57 -20.82
C ARG A 621 -20.73 11.20 -22.31
N THR A 622 -21.80 10.97 -23.06
CA THR A 622 -21.74 10.59 -24.48
C THR A 622 -22.09 11.78 -25.39
N PRO A 623 -21.13 12.36 -26.13
CA PRO A 623 -21.43 13.40 -27.11
C PRO A 623 -22.43 12.86 -28.14
N ARG A 624 -23.42 13.70 -28.53
CA ARG A 624 -24.49 13.40 -29.51
C ARG A 624 -25.69 12.59 -28.99
N ARG A 625 -25.81 12.40 -27.68
CA ARG A 625 -27.09 11.98 -27.07
C ARG A 625 -27.75 13.16 -26.38
N PRO A 626 -29.09 13.28 -26.44
CA PRO A 626 -29.78 14.19 -25.57
C PRO A 626 -29.56 13.76 -24.12
N LEU A 627 -29.22 14.70 -23.24
CA LEU A 627 -29.34 14.49 -21.81
C LEU A 627 -30.82 14.50 -21.47
N ILE A 628 -31.28 13.45 -20.79
CA ILE A 628 -32.67 13.30 -20.36
C ILE A 628 -32.69 13.07 -18.85
N LYS A 629 -33.43 13.91 -18.11
CA LYS A 629 -33.51 13.83 -16.66
C LYS A 629 -34.95 13.98 -16.18
N GLU A 630 -35.46 12.93 -15.53
CA GLU A 630 -36.71 12.98 -14.77
C GLU A 630 -36.46 13.47 -13.33
N GLN A 631 -37.24 14.47 -12.91
CA GLN A 631 -37.10 15.08 -11.60
C GLN A 631 -38.47 15.38 -11.00
N ASP A 632 -38.68 14.92 -9.77
CA ASP A 632 -39.83 15.33 -8.96
C ASP A 632 -39.57 16.75 -8.42
N LEU A 633 -40.50 17.66 -8.73
CA LEU A 633 -40.44 19.08 -8.40
C LEU A 633 -41.69 19.51 -7.64
N MET A 634 -41.49 20.39 -6.66
CA MET A 634 -42.56 20.99 -5.87
C MET A 634 -43.03 22.31 -6.51
N ALA A 635 -44.21 22.78 -6.12
CA ALA A 635 -44.71 24.08 -6.59
C ALA A 635 -43.87 25.24 -6.03
N ARG A 636 -42.90 25.73 -6.83
CA ARG A 636 -41.99 26.85 -6.54
C ARG A 636 -41.20 27.24 -7.80
N LYS A 637 -40.32 28.21 -7.68
CA LYS A 637 -39.41 28.64 -8.74
C LYS A 637 -38.05 27.94 -8.64
N TYR A 638 -37.50 27.62 -9.80
CA TYR A 638 -36.22 26.95 -9.98
C TYR A 638 -35.35 27.70 -10.98
N LYS A 639 -34.04 27.63 -10.78
CA LYS A 639 -33.02 27.96 -11.77
C LYS A 639 -32.54 26.69 -12.43
N ILE A 640 -32.57 26.68 -13.75
CA ILE A 640 -32.18 25.54 -14.59
C ILE A 640 -30.92 25.95 -15.34
N ILE A 641 -29.80 25.34 -15.00
CA ILE A 641 -28.51 25.70 -15.61
C ILE A 641 -28.08 24.59 -16.56
N VAL A 642 -27.72 24.96 -17.78
CA VAL A 642 -27.12 24.07 -18.77
C VAL A 642 -25.65 24.42 -18.89
N ASP A 643 -24.78 23.42 -18.78
CA ASP A 643 -23.32 23.62 -18.76
C ASP A 643 -22.60 22.49 -19.51
N GLY A 644 -21.31 22.61 -19.75
CA GLY A 644 -20.40 21.63 -20.31
C GLY A 644 -19.68 20.77 -19.29
N HIS A 645 -19.59 19.46 -19.54
CA HIS A 645 -18.82 18.55 -18.68
C HIS A 645 -17.31 18.86 -18.65
N ARG A 646 -16.80 19.62 -19.63
CA ARG A 646 -15.40 20.06 -19.75
C ARG A 646 -15.39 21.47 -20.34
N GLU A 647 -14.30 22.22 -20.16
CA GLU A 647 -14.14 23.59 -20.68
C GLU A 647 -14.38 23.72 -22.20
N LYS A 648 -13.97 22.71 -22.97
CA LYS A 648 -14.21 22.69 -24.43
C LYS A 648 -15.63 22.32 -24.83
N ASP A 649 -16.41 21.77 -23.89
CA ASP A 649 -17.76 21.26 -24.15
C ASP A 649 -18.76 22.43 -24.00
N ALA A 650 -18.61 23.47 -24.83
CA ALA A 650 -19.50 24.63 -24.86
C ALA A 650 -20.06 24.85 -26.27
N GLY A 651 -21.21 25.51 -26.37
CA GLY A 651 -21.83 25.87 -27.64
C GLY A 651 -23.36 25.86 -27.62
N PRO A 652 -23.99 25.87 -28.79
CA PRO A 652 -25.45 25.94 -28.88
C PRO A 652 -26.11 24.64 -28.40
N TYR A 653 -27.26 24.79 -27.75
CA TYR A 653 -28.13 23.70 -27.30
C TYR A 653 -29.62 24.01 -27.46
N ARG A 654 -30.45 22.98 -27.34
CA ARG A 654 -31.91 23.09 -27.17
C ARG A 654 -32.34 22.46 -25.85
N LEU A 655 -33.16 23.17 -25.09
CA LEU A 655 -33.69 22.71 -23.80
C LEU A 655 -35.22 22.63 -23.87
N ARG A 656 -35.79 21.55 -23.34
CA ARG A 656 -37.24 21.38 -23.21
C ARG A 656 -37.59 20.70 -21.89
N VAL A 657 -38.68 21.14 -21.28
CA VAL A 657 -39.22 20.57 -20.04
C VAL A 657 -40.66 20.17 -20.25
N GLU A 658 -41.03 18.95 -19.90
CA GLU A 658 -42.40 18.44 -20.02
C GLU A 658 -42.87 17.89 -18.67
N ARG A 659 -44.12 18.16 -18.28
CA ARG A 659 -44.73 17.44 -17.17
C ARG A 659 -45.10 16.04 -17.64
N LYS A 660 -44.67 15.02 -16.89
CA LYS A 660 -45.06 13.64 -17.15
C LYS A 660 -46.54 13.49 -16.81
N LYS A 661 -47.33 12.91 -17.72
CA LYS A 661 -48.70 12.54 -17.38
C LYS A 661 -48.64 11.44 -16.31
N PRO A 662 -49.46 11.52 -15.25
CA PRO A 662 -49.48 10.52 -14.18
C PRO A 662 -49.81 9.12 -14.71
#